data_AF-A0A0F0FMS1-F1
#
_entry.id   AF-A0A0F0FMS1-F1
#
_cell.length_a   1.000
_cell.length_b   1.000
_cell.length_c   1.000
_cell.angle_alpha   90.00
_cell.angle_beta   90.00
_cell.angle_gamma   90.00
#
_symmetry.space_group_name_H-M   'P 1'
#
loop_
_entity.id
_entity.type
_entity.pdbx_description
1 polymer ?
#
loop_
_entity_poly.entity_id
_entity_poly.type
_entity_poly.pdbx_seq_one_letter_code
_entity_poly.pdbx_strand_id
1 'polypeptide(L)'
;MFRSLFRKWRESRNASLQLDAILAAADPEAPLADRNSWLIELGYWIRRDGLPGAEGMAADKSRREHVRLRYLLQVLGRNPEVAGRFASMVRSLVRDNDPTTLLCDTGVASHPGFWSEVLDRLQARVLPPPPNRGDLAGLFALLFIDGNDADWVEALDGELLERLTAVLRADDPEAAGDAAAVPEWDRFDRTLATSIQVLVSQVRATGLSQAIRSRLDGKVQDTPFFRLGSAAEALCEEGAAQHGGEAFAHRLNYFRALLDGCHQAAQRVYDDLEENGVSVEVVFQIERMKVRLARIELLLATWVEPQRRARHAHLIAALIRSTQARRSIVHLAGTSFSQLARKVVERSAETGEHYITRDRREYRDLMRAAAGGGLITVGTVYLKFLIYGLHLDKFIEGLLASLNYAGSFLVIHFAHFTLATKQPAMTGPALAHRLDAVGRPEGREIFVDDTIAMIRSNAAAIFGNLAAVFPVALAIQWLANRILGANLITPAKAIATIESFSILGPTPVYAIFTGVLLWLSSLVAGWADNWFALHKVHDVMAYNRRLRYVLGVQGAARMADFWKRNMSGVAANVSLGLLLGLGPEILSFFGPHMEVRHVTLSTGAVGTSIGVLGLGVLKMPSFWLAVAGIALMGLLNVAVSFALAFNMALRSRSLRRVDRRALSAAVRQRILKNPWSLIVPPRAPETAAPVGEGRV
;
A
#
# COMPACT_ATOMS: atom_id res chain seq x y z
N MET A 1 4.43 -12.35 29.15
CA MET A 1 3.55 -11.94 28.04
C MET A 1 4.04 -12.41 26.66
N PHE A 2 5.23 -12.01 26.19
CA PHE A 2 5.78 -12.39 24.87
C PHE A 2 5.84 -13.90 24.60
N ARG A 3 6.29 -14.73 25.56
CA ARG A 3 6.31 -16.21 25.39
C ARG A 3 4.90 -16.81 25.20
N SER A 4 3.88 -16.26 25.85
CA SER A 4 2.49 -16.69 25.68
C SER A 4 1.91 -16.27 24.34
N LEU A 5 2.24 -15.07 23.84
CA LEU A 5 1.82 -14.61 22.53
C LEU A 5 2.49 -15.43 21.41
N PHE A 6 3.77 -15.77 21.57
CA PHE A 6 4.49 -16.62 20.64
C PHE A 6 3.91 -18.06 20.60
N ARG A 7 3.53 -18.61 21.76
CA ARG A 7 2.82 -19.90 21.83
C ARG A 7 1.47 -19.85 21.11
N LYS A 8 0.63 -18.85 21.42
CA LYS A 8 -0.66 -18.64 20.73
C LYS A 8 -0.50 -18.44 19.22
N TRP A 9 0.55 -17.73 18.79
CA TRP A 9 0.87 -17.57 17.36
C TRP A 9 1.19 -18.90 16.70
N ARG A 10 1.93 -19.79 17.37
CA ARG A 10 2.23 -21.14 16.86
C ARG A 10 0.97 -22.01 16.80
N GLU A 11 0.13 -21.98 17.84
CA GLU A 11 -1.16 -22.70 17.91
C GLU A 11 -2.17 -22.22 16.86
N SER A 12 -2.16 -20.92 16.53
CA SER A 12 -3.06 -20.33 15.52
C SER A 12 -2.93 -20.91 14.11
N ARG A 13 -1.84 -21.64 13.81
CA ARG A 13 -1.66 -22.30 12.51
C ARG A 13 -2.67 -23.44 12.29
N ASN A 14 -3.07 -24.15 13.36
CA ASN A 14 -3.86 -25.37 13.28
C ASN A 14 -5.20 -25.29 14.06
N ALA A 15 -5.45 -24.19 14.78
CA ALA A 15 -6.73 -24.01 15.47
C ALA A 15 -7.86 -23.89 14.43
N SER A 16 -8.92 -24.68 14.58
CA SER A 16 -10.20 -24.49 13.88
C SER A 16 -11.32 -24.62 14.92
N LEU A 17 -12.41 -23.90 14.71
CA LEU A 17 -13.63 -24.10 15.50
C LEU A 17 -14.18 -25.52 15.27
N GLN A 18 -14.97 -26.03 16.23
CA GLN A 18 -15.75 -27.25 16.05
C GLN A 18 -16.94 -26.96 15.11
N LEU A 19 -17.47 -28.01 14.45
CA LEU A 19 -18.53 -27.85 13.46
C LEU A 19 -19.76 -27.17 14.06
N ASP A 20 -20.17 -27.57 15.26
CA ASP A 20 -21.37 -27.04 15.92
C ASP A 20 -21.24 -25.53 16.18
N ALA A 21 -20.05 -25.07 16.58
CA ALA A 21 -19.77 -23.65 16.78
C ALA A 21 -19.79 -22.86 15.46
N ILE A 22 -19.29 -23.46 14.37
CA ILE A 22 -19.35 -22.84 13.03
C ILE A 22 -20.80 -22.72 12.57
N LEU A 23 -21.57 -23.80 12.66
CA LEU A 23 -22.99 -23.81 12.24
C LEU A 23 -23.84 -22.87 13.10
N ALA A 24 -23.59 -22.79 14.41
CA ALA A 24 -24.29 -21.88 15.31
C ALA A 24 -24.01 -20.39 15.00
N ALA A 25 -22.81 -20.08 14.49
CA ALA A 25 -22.39 -18.73 14.13
C ALA A 25 -22.82 -18.29 12.72
N ALA A 26 -23.61 -19.10 12.00
CA ALA A 26 -24.12 -18.74 10.67
C ALA A 26 -25.19 -17.64 10.79
N ASP A 27 -24.84 -16.44 10.34
CA ASP A 27 -25.71 -15.25 10.33
C ASP A 27 -25.66 -14.58 8.93
N PRO A 28 -26.70 -14.77 8.09
CA PRO A 28 -26.76 -14.20 6.74
C PRO A 28 -26.82 -12.67 6.69
N GLU A 29 -27.24 -12.02 7.78
CA GLU A 29 -27.38 -10.55 7.87
C GLU A 29 -26.14 -9.88 8.46
N ALA A 30 -25.15 -10.66 8.89
CA ALA A 30 -23.89 -10.15 9.41
C ALA A 30 -23.13 -9.33 8.35
N PRO A 31 -22.24 -8.40 8.76
CA PRO A 31 -21.35 -7.71 7.82
C PRO A 31 -20.59 -8.70 6.92
N LEU A 32 -20.40 -8.34 5.65
CA LEU A 32 -19.78 -9.22 4.65
C LEU A 32 -18.44 -9.83 5.11
N ALA A 33 -17.65 -9.07 5.87
CA ALA A 33 -16.38 -9.52 6.40
C ALA A 33 -16.51 -10.70 7.38
N ASP A 34 -17.56 -10.70 8.21
CA ASP A 34 -17.83 -11.76 9.17
C ASP A 34 -18.40 -12.98 8.46
N ARG A 35 -19.24 -12.78 7.44
CA ARG A 35 -19.73 -13.87 6.58
C ARG A 35 -18.59 -14.55 5.80
N ASN A 36 -17.71 -13.76 5.19
CA ASN A 36 -16.52 -14.27 4.50
C ASN A 36 -15.60 -15.01 5.49
N SER A 37 -15.44 -14.49 6.70
CA SER A 37 -14.65 -15.15 7.77
C SER A 37 -15.27 -16.48 8.21
N TRP A 38 -16.60 -16.56 8.30
CA TRP A 38 -17.33 -17.80 8.59
C TRP A 38 -17.05 -18.89 7.54
N LEU A 39 -17.10 -18.54 6.25
CA LEU A 39 -16.80 -19.49 5.17
C LEU A 39 -15.33 -19.95 5.20
N ILE A 40 -14.41 -19.02 5.51
CA ILE A 40 -12.99 -19.35 5.68
C ILE A 40 -12.81 -20.36 6.81
N GLU A 41 -13.43 -20.18 7.98
CA GLU A 41 -13.37 -21.14 9.09
C GLU A 41 -13.98 -22.49 8.73
N LEU A 42 -15.08 -22.52 7.97
CA LEU A 42 -15.64 -23.76 7.45
C LEU A 42 -14.66 -24.49 6.53
N GLY A 43 -13.99 -23.78 5.62
CA GLY A 43 -12.95 -24.37 4.75
C GLY A 43 -11.76 -24.93 5.53
N TYR A 44 -11.32 -24.24 6.58
CA TYR A 44 -10.30 -24.77 7.50
C TYR A 44 -10.78 -26.02 8.23
N TRP A 45 -12.05 -26.08 8.65
CA TRP A 45 -12.61 -27.26 9.28
C TRP A 45 -12.70 -28.44 8.30
N ILE A 46 -13.06 -28.22 7.03
CA ILE A 46 -13.09 -29.27 5.99
C ILE A 46 -11.69 -29.85 5.75
N ARG A 47 -10.63 -29.03 5.83
CA ARG A 47 -9.23 -29.47 5.65
C ARG A 47 -8.54 -30.01 6.91
N ARG A 48 -9.16 -29.88 8.08
CA ARG A 48 -8.49 -30.17 9.36
C ARG A 48 -8.01 -31.62 9.43
N ASP A 49 -6.79 -31.79 9.92
CA ASP A 49 -6.20 -33.10 10.21
C ASP A 49 -6.94 -33.84 11.35
N GLY A 50 -7.08 -35.15 11.19
CA GLY A 50 -7.83 -36.05 12.08
C GLY A 50 -9.24 -36.34 11.55
N LEU A 51 -9.62 -37.62 11.52
CA LEU A 51 -10.95 -38.06 11.12
C LEU A 51 -11.97 -37.74 12.23
N PRO A 52 -13.14 -37.16 11.92
CA PRO A 52 -14.22 -37.05 12.89
C PRO A 52 -14.65 -38.46 13.32
N GLY A 53 -14.45 -38.80 14.59
CA GLY A 53 -14.97 -40.05 15.18
C GLY A 53 -14.20 -41.34 14.87
N ALA A 54 -12.94 -41.29 14.40
CA ALA A 54 -12.15 -42.51 14.17
C ALA A 54 -10.86 -42.54 15.00
N GLU A 55 -10.96 -43.04 16.23
CA GLU A 55 -9.89 -43.89 16.77
C GLU A 55 -10.01 -45.25 16.07
N GLY A 56 -9.11 -45.56 15.13
CA GLY A 56 -8.84 -46.95 14.76
C GLY A 56 -9.46 -47.57 13.49
N MET A 57 -9.99 -46.81 12.51
CA MET A 57 -10.32 -47.41 11.19
C MET A 57 -9.33 -47.02 10.10
N ALA A 58 -8.78 -48.05 9.45
CA ALA A 58 -7.80 -47.95 8.38
C ALA A 58 -8.33 -47.12 7.21
N ALA A 59 -7.48 -46.21 6.73
CA ALA A 59 -7.73 -45.29 5.65
C ALA A 59 -7.94 -46.03 4.32
N ASP A 60 -9.19 -46.33 3.99
CA ASP A 60 -9.55 -46.60 2.59
C ASP A 60 -9.62 -45.26 1.83
N LYS A 61 -9.40 -45.33 0.51
CA LYS A 61 -9.06 -44.30 -0.49
C LYS A 61 -10.00 -43.08 -0.63
N SER A 62 -10.82 -42.75 0.35
CA SER A 62 -11.62 -41.52 0.42
C SER A 62 -10.75 -40.35 0.86
N ARG A 63 -10.67 -39.30 0.04
CA ARG A 63 -10.05 -38.03 0.44
C ARG A 63 -10.70 -37.52 1.73
N ARG A 64 -9.92 -37.06 2.71
CA ARG A 64 -10.40 -36.65 4.05
C ARG A 64 -11.45 -35.54 3.98
N GLU A 65 -11.31 -34.65 3.00
CA GLU A 65 -12.21 -33.54 2.72
C GLU A 65 -13.61 -34.06 2.35
N HIS A 66 -13.68 -35.16 1.58
CA HIS A 66 -14.94 -35.81 1.22
C HIS A 66 -15.63 -36.44 2.43
N VAL A 67 -14.87 -37.02 3.37
CA VAL A 67 -15.43 -37.57 4.62
C VAL A 67 -16.07 -36.46 5.46
N ARG A 68 -15.36 -35.35 5.63
CA ARG A 68 -15.84 -34.19 6.39
C ARG A 68 -17.04 -33.51 5.71
N LEU A 69 -17.04 -33.42 4.37
CA LEU A 69 -18.16 -32.90 3.61
C LEU A 69 -19.40 -33.81 3.75
N ARG A 70 -19.23 -35.13 3.69
CA ARG A 70 -20.31 -36.10 3.97
C ARG A 70 -20.85 -35.95 5.39
N TYR A 71 -19.98 -35.79 6.39
CA TYR A 71 -20.38 -35.55 7.78
C TYR A 71 -21.17 -34.24 7.93
N LEU A 72 -20.70 -33.15 7.32
CA LEU A 72 -21.42 -31.87 7.29
C LEU A 72 -22.84 -32.06 6.72
N LEU A 73 -22.96 -32.66 5.54
CA LEU A 73 -24.27 -32.88 4.90
C LEU A 73 -25.17 -33.81 5.72
N GLN A 74 -24.60 -34.78 6.44
CA GLN A 74 -25.37 -35.62 7.36
C GLN A 74 -25.90 -34.84 8.57
N VAL A 75 -25.11 -33.93 9.14
CA VAL A 75 -25.53 -33.04 10.24
C VAL A 75 -26.62 -32.08 9.76
N LEU A 76 -26.44 -31.47 8.59
CA LEU A 76 -27.44 -30.57 8.00
C LEU A 76 -28.74 -31.32 7.67
N GLY A 77 -28.65 -32.52 7.10
CA GLY A 77 -29.83 -33.35 6.82
C GLY A 77 -30.62 -33.78 8.06
N ARG A 78 -29.99 -33.80 9.24
CA ARG A 78 -30.67 -34.07 10.52
C ARG A 78 -31.26 -32.82 11.18
N ASN A 79 -30.89 -31.62 10.74
CA ASN A 79 -31.27 -30.35 11.35
C ASN A 79 -31.75 -29.34 10.28
N PRO A 80 -33.03 -29.41 9.84
CA PRO A 80 -33.55 -28.58 8.75
C PRO A 80 -33.37 -27.07 8.97
N GLU A 81 -33.63 -26.56 10.18
CA GLU A 81 -33.43 -25.14 10.50
C GLU A 81 -31.98 -24.68 10.36
N VAL A 82 -31.02 -25.55 10.69
CA VAL A 82 -29.59 -25.27 10.52
C VAL A 82 -29.21 -25.34 9.04
N ALA A 83 -29.80 -26.27 8.28
CA ALA A 83 -29.62 -26.36 6.84
C ALA A 83 -30.13 -25.12 6.11
N GLY A 84 -31.31 -24.59 6.46
CA GLY A 84 -31.86 -23.36 5.90
C GLY A 84 -30.97 -22.15 6.18
N ARG A 85 -30.49 -21.98 7.42
CA ARG A 85 -29.53 -20.91 7.77
C ARG A 85 -28.20 -21.05 7.03
N PHE A 86 -27.68 -22.28 6.92
CA PHE A 86 -26.47 -22.58 6.16
C PHE A 86 -26.64 -22.21 4.68
N ALA A 87 -27.76 -22.61 4.06
CA ALA A 87 -28.06 -22.31 2.67
C ALA A 87 -28.17 -20.79 2.45
N SER A 88 -28.94 -20.08 3.27
CA SER A 88 -29.06 -18.62 3.22
C SER A 88 -27.71 -17.91 3.37
N MET A 89 -26.87 -18.38 4.30
CA MET A 89 -25.53 -17.86 4.50
C MET A 89 -24.66 -17.98 3.24
N VAL A 90 -24.59 -19.19 2.64
CA VAL A 90 -23.80 -19.45 1.42
C VAL A 90 -24.35 -18.64 0.23
N ARG A 91 -25.67 -18.56 0.08
CA ARG A 91 -26.31 -17.75 -0.99
C ARG A 91 -25.99 -16.27 -0.85
N SER A 92 -26.06 -15.73 0.36
CA SER A 92 -25.70 -14.33 0.64
C SER A 92 -24.25 -14.03 0.27
N LEU A 93 -23.34 -14.99 0.46
CA LEU A 93 -21.92 -14.87 0.11
C LEU A 93 -21.70 -14.88 -1.40
N VAL A 94 -22.41 -15.73 -2.13
CA VAL A 94 -22.34 -15.76 -3.60
C VAL A 94 -22.93 -14.49 -4.20
N ARG A 95 -23.98 -13.94 -3.58
CA ARG A 95 -24.64 -12.71 -4.03
C ARG A 95 -23.78 -11.45 -3.82
N ASP A 96 -23.17 -11.33 -2.65
CA ASP A 96 -22.54 -10.06 -2.23
C ASP A 96 -21.03 -10.00 -2.55
N ASN A 97 -20.43 -11.10 -3.03
CA ASN A 97 -19.07 -11.10 -3.56
C ASN A 97 -19.08 -11.14 -5.09
N ASP A 98 -18.39 -10.18 -5.72
CA ASP A 98 -18.29 -10.09 -7.18
C ASP A 98 -17.51 -11.29 -7.77
N PRO A 99 -18.12 -12.10 -8.64
CA PRO A 99 -17.48 -13.22 -9.32
C PRO A 99 -16.58 -12.79 -10.48
N THR A 100 -16.71 -11.56 -10.99
CA THR A 100 -16.09 -11.13 -12.24
C THR A 100 -14.57 -11.24 -12.19
N THR A 101 -13.92 -10.76 -11.13
CA THR A 101 -12.46 -10.88 -10.98
C THR A 101 -12.01 -12.34 -10.91
N LEU A 102 -12.80 -13.22 -10.29
CA LEU A 102 -12.49 -14.65 -10.21
C LEU A 102 -12.55 -15.29 -11.60
N LEU A 103 -13.62 -15.03 -12.34
CA LEU A 103 -13.86 -15.66 -13.64
C LEU A 103 -12.96 -15.09 -14.75
N CYS A 104 -12.70 -13.79 -14.74
CA CYS A 104 -12.00 -13.09 -15.82
C CYS A 104 -10.50 -12.89 -15.57
N ASP A 105 -10.10 -12.53 -14.35
CA ASP A 105 -8.76 -11.97 -14.10
C ASP A 105 -7.82 -12.94 -13.35
N THR A 106 -8.33 -14.00 -12.72
CA THR A 106 -7.48 -14.94 -11.97
C THR A 106 -6.59 -15.80 -12.88
N GLY A 107 -5.30 -15.84 -12.56
CA GLY A 107 -4.30 -16.59 -13.33
C GLY A 107 -3.75 -15.84 -14.54
N VAL A 108 -4.25 -14.63 -14.84
CA VAL A 108 -3.71 -13.76 -15.89
C VAL A 108 -2.67 -12.81 -15.27
N ALA A 109 -1.49 -12.71 -15.89
CA ALA A 109 -0.47 -11.76 -15.44
C ALA A 109 -0.94 -10.31 -15.60
N SER A 110 -0.76 -9.48 -14.57
CA SER A 110 -1.24 -8.08 -14.52
C SER A 110 -0.29 -7.10 -15.20
N HIS A 111 1.02 -7.37 -15.15
CA HIS A 111 2.05 -6.45 -15.62
C HIS A 111 3.09 -7.13 -16.52
N PRO A 112 3.54 -6.44 -17.59
CA PRO A 112 4.70 -6.90 -18.36
C PRO A 112 5.95 -6.77 -17.48
N GLY A 113 6.40 -7.89 -16.90
CA GLY A 113 7.63 -7.94 -16.12
C GLY A 113 7.65 -9.01 -15.03
N PHE A 114 8.73 -9.80 -15.01
CA PHE A 114 8.96 -10.85 -14.01
C PHE A 114 9.04 -10.28 -12.59
N TRP A 115 9.79 -9.20 -12.36
CA TRP A 115 9.97 -8.65 -11.00
C TRP A 115 8.73 -7.93 -10.47
N SER A 116 7.95 -7.26 -11.31
CA SER A 116 6.64 -6.74 -10.87
C SER A 116 5.74 -7.88 -10.43
N GLU A 117 5.70 -8.98 -11.19
CA GLU A 117 4.94 -10.16 -10.80
C GLU A 117 5.52 -10.84 -9.55
N VAL A 118 6.85 -10.99 -9.41
CA VAL A 118 7.48 -11.54 -8.19
C VAL A 118 7.18 -10.66 -6.97
N LEU A 119 7.28 -9.34 -7.11
CA LEU A 119 6.95 -8.40 -6.04
C LEU A 119 5.46 -8.48 -5.69
N ASP A 120 4.57 -8.51 -6.69
CA ASP A 120 3.13 -8.67 -6.48
C ASP A 120 2.80 -10.01 -5.79
N ARG A 121 3.49 -11.09 -6.13
CA ARG A 121 3.32 -12.42 -5.50
C ARG A 121 3.88 -12.49 -4.09
N LEU A 122 5.08 -11.94 -3.88
CA LEU A 122 5.69 -11.83 -2.55
C LEU A 122 4.80 -10.97 -1.66
N GLN A 123 4.29 -9.88 -2.20
CA GLN A 123 3.35 -9.00 -1.52
C GLN A 123 2.04 -9.72 -1.21
N ALA A 124 1.42 -10.44 -2.16
CA ALA A 124 0.21 -11.22 -1.92
C ALA A 124 0.39 -12.34 -0.88
N ARG A 125 1.63 -12.81 -0.69
CA ARG A 125 1.99 -13.79 0.35
C ARG A 125 2.13 -13.16 1.74
N VAL A 126 2.62 -11.92 1.82
CA VAL A 126 2.79 -11.17 3.08
C VAL A 126 1.49 -10.45 3.48
N LEU A 127 0.73 -9.97 2.50
CA LEU A 127 -0.51 -9.22 2.61
C LEU A 127 -1.62 -9.91 1.80
N PRO A 128 -2.24 -10.96 2.35
CA PRO A 128 -3.40 -11.57 1.70
C PRO A 128 -4.55 -10.55 1.61
N PRO A 129 -5.44 -10.67 0.61
CA PRO A 129 -6.59 -9.77 0.48
C PRO A 129 -7.45 -9.83 1.74
N PRO A 130 -8.00 -8.70 2.22
CA PRO A 130 -8.81 -8.70 3.42
C PRO A 130 -10.22 -9.27 3.12
N PRO A 131 -10.82 -10.03 4.05
CA PRO A 131 -12.12 -10.69 3.85
C PRO A 131 -13.31 -9.71 3.78
N ASN A 132 -13.11 -8.42 4.05
CA ASN A 132 -14.15 -7.41 3.89
C ASN A 132 -14.34 -6.96 2.42
N ARG A 133 -13.45 -7.37 1.52
CA ARG A 133 -13.59 -7.09 0.09
C ARG A 133 -14.61 -8.05 -0.50
N GLY A 134 -15.64 -7.49 -1.16
CA GLY A 134 -16.65 -8.26 -1.88
C GLY A 134 -16.14 -8.78 -3.21
N ASP A 135 -15.04 -9.54 -3.22
CA ASP A 135 -14.57 -10.25 -4.42
C ASP A 135 -14.39 -11.75 -4.16
N LEU A 136 -14.88 -12.57 -5.09
CA LEU A 136 -14.71 -14.02 -4.96
C LEU A 136 -13.27 -14.45 -5.19
N ALA A 137 -12.47 -13.66 -5.93
CA ALA A 137 -11.06 -13.95 -6.16
C ALA A 137 -10.25 -13.92 -4.85
N GLY A 138 -10.46 -12.90 -4.01
CA GLY A 138 -9.84 -12.79 -2.71
C GLY A 138 -10.36 -13.84 -1.74
N LEU A 139 -11.67 -14.13 -1.77
CA LEU A 139 -12.27 -15.20 -0.96
C LEU A 139 -11.70 -16.58 -1.34
N PHE A 140 -11.57 -16.91 -2.62
CA PHE A 140 -10.93 -18.15 -3.08
C PHE A 140 -9.48 -18.24 -2.63
N ALA A 141 -8.74 -17.13 -2.68
CA ALA A 141 -7.38 -17.10 -2.16
C ALA A 141 -7.38 -17.41 -0.65
N LEU A 142 -8.23 -16.79 0.15
CA LEU A 142 -8.29 -17.05 1.59
C LEU A 142 -8.82 -18.44 1.93
N LEU A 143 -9.72 -18.97 1.11
CA LEU A 143 -10.39 -20.26 1.32
C LEU A 143 -9.53 -21.43 0.87
N PHE A 144 -8.85 -21.39 -0.28
CA PHE A 144 -8.06 -22.49 -0.84
C PHE A 144 -6.56 -22.19 -0.79
N ILE A 145 -5.89 -22.76 0.22
CA ILE A 145 -4.49 -22.46 0.55
C ILE A 145 -3.58 -23.64 0.25
N ASP A 146 -4.11 -24.87 0.30
CA ASP A 146 -3.34 -26.10 0.13
C ASP A 146 -3.24 -26.46 -1.37
N GLY A 147 -2.06 -26.89 -1.84
CA GLY A 147 -1.85 -27.27 -3.24
C GLY A 147 -2.79 -28.38 -3.74
N ASN A 148 -3.31 -29.21 -2.83
CA ASN A 148 -4.23 -30.29 -3.16
C ASN A 148 -5.70 -29.85 -3.19
N ASP A 149 -6.00 -28.57 -2.92
CA ASP A 149 -7.38 -28.07 -2.82
C ASP A 149 -8.16 -28.24 -4.13
N ALA A 150 -7.51 -27.98 -5.27
CA ALA A 150 -8.16 -28.16 -6.56
C ALA A 150 -8.48 -29.63 -6.85
N ASP A 151 -7.58 -30.53 -6.47
CA ASP A 151 -7.70 -31.94 -6.81
C ASP A 151 -8.89 -32.57 -6.10
N TRP A 152 -9.12 -32.26 -4.81
CA TRP A 152 -10.23 -32.87 -4.07
C TRP A 152 -11.58 -32.33 -4.54
N VAL A 153 -11.64 -31.08 -4.99
CA VAL A 153 -12.84 -30.48 -5.60
C VAL A 153 -13.13 -31.15 -6.94
N GLU A 154 -12.12 -31.37 -7.77
CA GLU A 154 -12.28 -32.05 -9.07
C GLU A 154 -12.72 -33.50 -8.92
N ALA A 155 -12.34 -34.16 -7.83
CA ALA A 155 -12.68 -35.54 -7.53
C ALA A 155 -14.02 -35.72 -6.79
N LEU A 156 -14.82 -34.66 -6.61
CA LEU A 156 -16.16 -34.79 -6.00
C LEU A 156 -17.06 -35.68 -6.87
N ASP A 157 -17.66 -36.70 -6.27
CA ASP A 157 -18.60 -37.57 -6.96
C ASP A 157 -19.95 -36.86 -7.23
N GLY A 158 -20.72 -37.39 -8.18
CA GLY A 158 -22.00 -36.82 -8.58
C GLY A 158 -23.03 -36.80 -7.46
N GLU A 159 -23.06 -37.84 -6.62
CA GLU A 159 -24.02 -37.95 -5.50
C GLU A 159 -23.80 -36.85 -4.45
N LEU A 160 -22.54 -36.59 -4.08
CA LEU A 160 -22.18 -35.57 -3.11
C LEU A 160 -22.46 -34.16 -3.64
N LEU A 161 -22.21 -33.92 -4.92
CA LEU A 161 -22.57 -32.67 -5.61
C LEU A 161 -24.09 -32.47 -5.63
N GLU A 162 -24.87 -33.53 -5.86
CA GLU A 162 -26.33 -33.47 -5.82
C GLU A 162 -26.86 -33.15 -4.44
N ARG A 163 -26.35 -33.83 -3.41
CA ARG A 163 -26.74 -33.57 -2.01
C ARG A 163 -26.37 -32.17 -1.55
N LEU A 164 -25.18 -31.68 -1.91
CA LEU A 164 -24.78 -30.31 -1.62
C LEU A 164 -25.71 -29.31 -2.32
N THR A 165 -26.00 -29.53 -3.60
CA THR A 165 -26.91 -28.69 -4.40
C THR A 165 -28.30 -28.66 -3.77
N ALA A 166 -28.82 -29.81 -3.32
CA ALA A 166 -30.13 -29.92 -2.69
C ALA A 166 -30.21 -29.11 -1.38
N VAL A 167 -29.17 -29.17 -0.54
CA VAL A 167 -29.09 -28.36 0.69
C VAL A 167 -29.05 -26.86 0.37
N LEU A 168 -28.25 -26.44 -0.62
CA LEU A 168 -28.14 -25.03 -0.99
C LEU A 168 -29.43 -24.45 -1.60
N ARG A 169 -30.30 -25.31 -2.15
CA ARG A 169 -31.62 -24.96 -2.68
C ARG A 169 -32.75 -25.03 -1.65
N ALA A 170 -32.49 -25.55 -0.45
CA ALA A 170 -33.51 -25.63 0.59
C ALA A 170 -33.93 -24.22 1.05
N ASP A 171 -35.23 -24.05 1.29
CA ASP A 171 -35.86 -22.80 1.75
C ASP A 171 -35.48 -21.57 0.91
N ASP A 172 -35.43 -21.72 -0.43
CA ASP A 172 -35.24 -20.58 -1.32
C ASP A 172 -36.51 -19.70 -1.37
N PRO A 173 -36.51 -18.49 -0.78
CA PRO A 173 -37.70 -17.64 -0.74
C PRO A 173 -38.15 -17.23 -2.15
N GLU A 174 -37.20 -17.12 -3.09
CA GLU A 174 -37.48 -16.79 -4.50
C GLU A 174 -38.17 -17.94 -5.24
N ALA A 175 -38.05 -19.19 -4.76
CA ALA A 175 -38.77 -20.33 -5.32
C ALA A 175 -40.24 -20.42 -4.88
N ALA A 176 -40.63 -19.69 -3.82
CA ALA A 176 -41.93 -19.83 -3.19
C ALA A 176 -42.90 -18.65 -3.38
N GLY A 177 -42.48 -17.47 -3.90
CA GLY A 177 -43.27 -16.26 -3.69
C GLY A 177 -43.33 -15.12 -4.71
N ASP A 178 -42.51 -15.02 -5.76
CA ASP A 178 -42.65 -13.91 -6.72
C ASP A 178 -42.23 -14.29 -8.14
N ALA A 179 -43.19 -14.25 -9.07
CA ALA A 179 -42.98 -14.52 -10.50
C ALA A 179 -42.06 -13.51 -11.23
N ALA A 180 -41.48 -12.55 -10.49
CA ALA A 180 -40.56 -11.53 -10.99
C ALA A 180 -39.10 -11.73 -10.52
N ALA A 181 -38.85 -12.61 -9.54
CA ALA A 181 -37.49 -12.92 -9.07
C ALA A 181 -36.92 -14.10 -9.85
N VAL A 182 -35.85 -13.86 -10.61
CA VAL A 182 -35.23 -14.89 -11.44
C VAL A 182 -34.41 -15.84 -10.54
N PRO A 183 -34.67 -17.16 -10.53
CA PRO A 183 -34.01 -18.12 -9.65
C PRO A 183 -32.49 -17.93 -9.58
N GLU A 184 -31.89 -18.06 -8.40
CA GLU A 184 -30.46 -17.77 -8.20
C GLU A 184 -29.50 -18.56 -9.13
N TRP A 185 -29.91 -19.70 -9.67
CA TRP A 185 -29.13 -20.49 -10.62
C TRP A 185 -29.08 -19.85 -12.02
N ASP A 186 -30.15 -19.18 -12.45
CA ASP A 186 -30.16 -18.36 -13.66
C ASP A 186 -29.22 -17.14 -13.51
N ARG A 187 -28.90 -16.75 -12.27
CA ARG A 187 -27.90 -15.70 -11.98
C ARG A 187 -26.46 -16.17 -12.24
N PHE A 188 -26.13 -17.45 -11.99
CA PHE A 188 -24.81 -17.99 -12.32
C PHE A 188 -24.60 -18.08 -13.82
N ASP A 189 -25.61 -18.52 -14.58
CA ASP A 189 -25.53 -18.58 -16.05
C ASP A 189 -25.40 -17.18 -16.66
N ARG A 190 -26.16 -16.19 -16.16
CA ARG A 190 -25.95 -14.78 -16.54
C ARG A 190 -24.54 -14.30 -16.20
N THR A 191 -24.01 -14.67 -15.04
CA THR A 191 -22.65 -14.31 -14.62
C THR A 191 -21.60 -14.89 -15.57
N LEU A 192 -21.76 -16.16 -15.97
CA LEU A 192 -20.88 -16.81 -16.95
C LEU A 192 -20.95 -16.09 -18.30
N ALA A 193 -22.15 -15.78 -18.80
CA ALA A 193 -22.36 -15.05 -20.05
C ALA A 193 -21.70 -13.64 -20.01
N THR A 194 -21.94 -12.87 -18.95
CA THR A 194 -21.28 -11.56 -18.74
C THR A 194 -19.76 -11.70 -18.67
N SER A 195 -19.24 -12.72 -17.99
CA SER A 195 -17.80 -12.96 -17.89
C SER A 195 -17.17 -13.32 -19.25
N ILE A 196 -17.88 -14.11 -20.07
CA ILE A 196 -17.48 -14.38 -21.46
C ILE A 196 -17.41 -13.08 -22.27
N GLN A 197 -18.42 -12.21 -22.17
CA GLN A 197 -18.42 -10.91 -22.86
C GLN A 197 -17.27 -10.00 -22.43
N VAL A 198 -16.97 -9.94 -21.12
CA VAL A 198 -15.82 -9.18 -20.60
C VAL A 198 -14.51 -9.72 -21.16
N LEU A 199 -14.30 -11.03 -21.12
CA LEU A 199 -13.09 -11.66 -21.66
C LEU A 199 -12.96 -11.45 -23.17
N VAL A 200 -14.06 -11.57 -23.93
CA VAL A 200 -14.09 -11.29 -25.38
C VAL A 200 -13.70 -9.84 -25.66
N SER A 201 -14.21 -8.89 -24.89
CA SER A 201 -13.84 -7.47 -25.01
C SER A 201 -12.34 -7.26 -24.77
N GLN A 202 -11.78 -7.92 -23.75
CA GLN A 202 -10.33 -7.86 -23.47
C GLN A 202 -9.48 -8.50 -24.58
N VAL A 203 -9.88 -9.66 -25.11
CA VAL A 203 -9.22 -10.32 -26.24
C VAL A 203 -9.27 -9.44 -27.48
N ARG A 204 -10.44 -8.84 -27.77
CA ARG A 204 -10.64 -7.93 -28.90
C ARG A 204 -9.78 -6.68 -28.78
N ALA A 205 -9.69 -6.07 -27.60
CA ALA A 205 -8.81 -4.93 -27.35
C ALA A 205 -7.34 -5.26 -27.58
N THR A 206 -6.87 -6.42 -27.11
CA THR A 206 -5.50 -6.90 -27.35
C THR A 206 -5.27 -7.17 -28.84
N GLY A 207 -6.12 -7.96 -29.49
CA GLY A 207 -5.97 -8.35 -30.91
C GLY A 207 -6.09 -7.18 -31.90
N LEU A 208 -6.85 -6.14 -31.57
CA LEU A 208 -7.00 -4.94 -32.41
C LEU A 208 -5.96 -3.85 -32.10
N SER A 209 -5.12 -4.03 -31.08
CA SER A 209 -4.04 -3.11 -30.76
C SER A 209 -3.09 -2.94 -31.96
N GLN A 210 -2.50 -1.75 -32.12
CA GLN A 210 -1.57 -1.49 -33.22
C GLN A 210 -0.42 -2.51 -33.26
N ALA A 211 0.06 -2.94 -32.09
CA ALA A 211 1.20 -3.84 -31.97
C ALA A 211 0.90 -5.26 -32.49
N ILE A 212 -0.33 -5.76 -32.34
CA ILE A 212 -0.73 -7.05 -32.91
C ILE A 212 -1.22 -6.87 -34.36
N ARG A 213 -2.03 -5.85 -34.61
CA ARG A 213 -2.68 -5.62 -35.91
C ARG A 213 -1.69 -5.35 -37.05
N SER A 214 -0.54 -4.73 -36.79
CA SER A 214 0.48 -4.49 -37.83
C SER A 214 1.15 -5.76 -38.35
N ARG A 215 0.92 -6.91 -37.68
CA ARG A 215 1.55 -8.21 -37.96
C ARG A 215 0.55 -9.22 -38.53
N LEU A 216 -0.67 -8.77 -38.80
CA LEU A 216 -1.74 -9.60 -39.35
C LEU A 216 -2.08 -9.07 -40.73
N ASP A 217 -2.18 -9.99 -41.69
CA ASP A 217 -2.55 -9.64 -43.06
C ASP A 217 -4.05 -9.36 -43.19
N GLY A 218 -4.38 -8.43 -44.09
CA GLY A 218 -5.76 -8.13 -44.49
C GLY A 218 -6.40 -6.95 -43.77
N LYS A 219 -7.71 -6.76 -44.02
CA LYS A 219 -8.47 -5.66 -43.42
C LYS A 219 -8.89 -6.04 -42.00
N VAL A 220 -8.93 -5.04 -41.11
CA VAL A 220 -9.30 -5.21 -39.69
C VAL A 220 -10.65 -5.92 -39.52
N GLN A 221 -11.62 -5.58 -40.37
CA GLN A 221 -12.98 -6.15 -40.38
C GLN A 221 -13.04 -7.66 -40.70
N ASP A 222 -11.99 -8.20 -41.31
CA ASP A 222 -11.89 -9.61 -41.67
C ASP A 222 -11.16 -10.43 -40.60
N THR A 223 -10.56 -9.76 -39.61
CA THR A 223 -9.88 -10.44 -38.50
C THR A 223 -10.90 -11.10 -37.57
N PRO A 224 -10.57 -12.29 -37.01
CA PRO A 224 -11.44 -12.98 -36.06
C PRO A 224 -11.66 -12.13 -34.79
N PHE A 225 -10.64 -11.37 -34.35
CA PHE A 225 -10.74 -10.46 -33.21
C PHE A 225 -11.84 -9.40 -33.39
N PHE A 226 -11.97 -8.83 -34.59
CA PHE A 226 -12.99 -7.80 -34.84
C PHE A 226 -14.42 -8.38 -34.75
N ARG A 227 -14.64 -9.57 -35.31
CA ARG A 227 -15.94 -10.25 -35.39
C ARG A 227 -16.35 -10.96 -34.08
N LEU A 228 -15.39 -11.23 -33.20
CA LEU A 228 -15.64 -11.94 -31.93
C LEU A 228 -16.66 -11.23 -31.02
N GLY A 229 -16.66 -9.90 -30.99
CA GLY A 229 -17.55 -9.11 -30.14
C GLY A 229 -19.03 -9.31 -30.48
N SER A 230 -19.41 -9.11 -31.74
CA SER A 230 -20.80 -9.28 -32.18
C SER A 230 -21.26 -10.74 -32.11
N ALA A 231 -20.36 -11.70 -32.32
CA ALA A 231 -20.67 -13.11 -32.15
C ALA A 231 -20.96 -13.47 -30.68
N ALA A 232 -20.22 -12.91 -29.73
CA ALA A 232 -20.47 -13.10 -28.30
C ALA A 232 -21.79 -12.46 -27.85
N GLU A 233 -22.08 -11.24 -28.33
CA GLU A 233 -23.35 -10.55 -28.08
C GLU A 233 -24.54 -11.36 -28.59
N ALA A 234 -24.48 -11.82 -29.85
CA ALA A 234 -25.54 -12.65 -30.44
C ALA A 234 -25.70 -14.02 -29.75
N LEU A 235 -24.64 -14.58 -29.19
CA LEU A 235 -24.70 -15.84 -28.45
C LEU A 235 -25.33 -15.67 -27.06
N CYS A 236 -25.00 -14.56 -26.37
CA CYS A 236 -25.43 -14.28 -25.00
C CYS A 236 -26.76 -13.51 -24.90
N GLU A 237 -27.42 -13.26 -26.03
CA GLU A 237 -28.72 -12.58 -26.11
C GLU A 237 -29.79 -13.30 -25.25
N GLU A 238 -30.54 -12.55 -24.44
CA GLU A 238 -31.53 -13.12 -23.52
C GLU A 238 -32.57 -13.94 -24.29
N GLY A 239 -32.82 -15.17 -23.81
CA GLY A 239 -33.71 -16.12 -24.46
C GLY A 239 -33.08 -16.94 -25.59
N ALA A 240 -31.87 -16.64 -26.09
CA ALA A 240 -31.25 -17.41 -27.18
C ALA A 240 -31.01 -18.89 -26.84
N ALA A 241 -30.73 -19.19 -25.57
CA ALA A 241 -30.59 -20.57 -25.07
C ALA A 241 -31.93 -21.24 -24.73
N GLN A 242 -32.95 -20.47 -24.31
CA GLN A 242 -34.27 -20.99 -23.91
C GLN A 242 -35.17 -21.30 -25.11
N HIS A 243 -35.03 -20.57 -26.22
CA HIS A 243 -35.73 -20.84 -27.50
C HIS A 243 -35.03 -21.95 -28.32
N GLY A 244 -34.30 -22.85 -27.65
CA GLY A 244 -33.27 -23.71 -28.21
C GLY A 244 -33.68 -24.61 -29.39
N GLY A 245 -32.90 -24.51 -30.46
CA GLY A 245 -32.94 -25.34 -31.68
C GLY A 245 -31.64 -25.17 -32.49
N GLU A 246 -31.66 -25.48 -33.80
CA GLU A 246 -30.49 -25.39 -34.71
C GLU A 246 -29.83 -23.99 -34.74
N ALA A 247 -30.60 -22.91 -34.55
CA ALA A 247 -30.07 -21.55 -34.58
C ALA A 247 -29.06 -21.26 -33.45
N PHE A 248 -29.32 -21.74 -32.22
CA PHE A 248 -28.37 -21.60 -31.11
C PHE A 248 -27.11 -22.42 -31.37
N ALA A 249 -27.27 -23.66 -31.87
CA ALA A 249 -26.14 -24.51 -32.25
C ALA A 249 -25.27 -23.87 -33.35
N HIS A 250 -25.89 -23.21 -34.34
CA HIS A 250 -25.18 -22.47 -35.38
C HIS A 250 -24.41 -21.27 -34.80
N ARG A 251 -25.04 -20.44 -33.96
CA ARG A 251 -24.38 -19.31 -33.28
C ARG A 251 -23.19 -19.78 -32.43
N LEU A 252 -23.36 -20.87 -31.69
CA LEU A 252 -22.32 -21.47 -30.85
C LEU A 252 -21.15 -22.00 -31.69
N ASN A 253 -21.42 -22.70 -32.79
CA ASN A 253 -20.39 -23.22 -33.69
C ASN A 253 -19.63 -22.08 -34.39
N TYR A 254 -20.33 -21.03 -34.80
CA TYR A 254 -19.69 -19.84 -35.36
C TYR A 254 -18.79 -19.14 -34.33
N PHE A 255 -19.24 -19.00 -33.08
CA PHE A 255 -18.43 -18.44 -32.00
C PHE A 255 -17.17 -19.28 -31.73
N ARG A 256 -17.29 -20.61 -31.67
CA ARG A 256 -16.13 -21.52 -31.52
C ARG A 256 -15.13 -21.38 -32.68
N ALA A 257 -15.62 -21.33 -33.92
CA ALA A 257 -14.75 -21.12 -35.09
C ALA A 257 -13.99 -19.78 -35.04
N LEU A 258 -14.60 -18.73 -34.47
CA LEU A 258 -13.90 -17.46 -34.24
C LEU A 258 -12.85 -17.54 -33.13
N LEU A 259 -13.08 -18.32 -32.07
CA LEU A 259 -12.06 -18.58 -31.04
C LEU A 259 -10.86 -19.33 -31.62
N ASP A 260 -11.10 -20.37 -32.41
CA ASP A 260 -10.05 -21.10 -33.15
C ASP A 260 -9.28 -20.15 -34.08
N GLY A 261 -10.00 -19.27 -34.79
CA GLY A 261 -9.40 -18.23 -35.61
C GLY A 261 -8.53 -17.25 -34.81
N CYS A 262 -8.94 -16.88 -33.60
CA CYS A 262 -8.14 -16.04 -32.69
C CYS A 262 -6.86 -16.77 -32.24
N HIS A 263 -6.92 -18.07 -31.95
CA HIS A 263 -5.74 -18.88 -31.63
C HIS A 263 -4.76 -18.94 -32.80
N GLN A 264 -5.25 -19.18 -34.02
CA GLN A 264 -4.42 -19.20 -35.23
C GLN A 264 -3.79 -17.82 -35.52
N ALA A 265 -4.56 -16.74 -35.36
CA ALA A 265 -4.05 -15.38 -35.54
C ALA A 265 -2.96 -15.06 -34.50
N ALA A 266 -3.15 -15.48 -33.25
CA ALA A 266 -2.13 -15.34 -32.21
C ALA A 266 -0.84 -16.09 -32.55
N GLN A 267 -0.93 -17.29 -33.14
CA GLN A 267 0.22 -18.06 -33.58
C GLN A 267 0.96 -17.38 -34.74
N ARG A 268 0.25 -16.85 -35.75
CA ARG A 268 0.89 -16.11 -36.85
C ARG A 268 1.68 -14.90 -36.38
N VAL A 269 1.19 -14.20 -35.35
CA VAL A 269 1.91 -13.06 -34.76
C VAL A 269 3.17 -13.53 -34.04
N TYR A 270 3.16 -14.73 -33.44
CA TYR A 270 4.37 -15.35 -32.90
C TYR A 270 5.39 -15.68 -33.99
N ASP A 271 4.93 -16.30 -35.07
CA ASP A 271 5.80 -16.67 -36.20
C ASP A 271 6.45 -15.40 -36.80
N ASP A 272 5.69 -14.30 -36.96
CA ASP A 272 6.22 -12.99 -37.38
C ASP A 272 7.26 -12.40 -36.42
N LEU A 273 7.09 -12.57 -35.10
CA LEU A 273 8.04 -12.09 -34.09
C LEU A 273 9.37 -12.85 -34.13
N GLU A 274 9.37 -14.12 -34.52
CA GLU A 274 10.59 -14.91 -34.68
C GLU A 274 11.41 -14.43 -35.88
N GLU A 275 10.75 -14.01 -36.96
CA GLU A 275 11.40 -13.56 -38.20
C GLU A 275 11.81 -12.07 -38.16
N ASN A 276 10.97 -11.19 -37.59
CA ASN A 276 11.10 -9.73 -37.68
C ASN A 276 11.56 -9.05 -36.37
N GLY A 277 11.84 -9.84 -35.33
CA GLY A 277 12.40 -9.37 -34.06
C GLY A 277 11.41 -9.31 -32.90
N VAL A 278 11.90 -9.64 -31.70
CA VAL A 278 11.06 -9.89 -30.52
C VAL A 278 10.74 -8.60 -29.76
N SER A 279 9.44 -8.36 -29.52
CA SER A 279 8.96 -7.34 -28.59
C SER A 279 8.34 -7.99 -27.35
N VAL A 280 8.94 -7.76 -26.18
CA VAL A 280 8.46 -8.32 -24.89
C VAL A 280 7.03 -7.93 -24.59
N GLU A 281 6.65 -6.69 -24.88
CA GLU A 281 5.27 -6.24 -24.67
C GLU A 281 4.30 -7.02 -25.56
N VAL A 282 4.66 -7.28 -26.82
CA VAL A 282 3.78 -8.02 -27.75
C VAL A 282 3.66 -9.48 -27.30
N VAL A 283 4.77 -10.14 -26.97
CA VAL A 283 4.77 -11.52 -26.44
C VAL A 283 3.90 -11.62 -25.18
N PHE A 284 4.05 -10.67 -24.25
CA PHE A 284 3.24 -10.63 -23.04
C PHE A 284 1.74 -10.48 -23.32
N GLN A 285 1.37 -9.60 -24.26
CA GLN A 285 -0.01 -9.42 -24.68
C GLN A 285 -0.58 -10.69 -25.32
N ILE A 286 0.21 -11.42 -26.13
CA ILE A 286 -0.23 -12.67 -26.74
C ILE A 286 -0.41 -13.78 -25.69
N GLU A 287 0.52 -13.94 -24.75
CA GLU A 287 0.36 -14.93 -23.67
C GLU A 287 -0.88 -14.64 -22.82
N ARG A 288 -1.13 -13.38 -22.47
CA ARG A 288 -2.37 -13.00 -21.77
C ARG A 288 -3.61 -13.31 -22.59
N MET A 289 -3.58 -13.05 -23.89
CA MET A 289 -4.68 -13.35 -24.79
C MET A 289 -4.96 -14.87 -24.86
N LYS A 290 -3.93 -15.72 -24.92
CA LYS A 290 -4.07 -17.19 -24.91
C LYS A 290 -4.73 -17.69 -23.61
N VAL A 291 -4.31 -17.16 -22.45
CA VAL A 291 -4.94 -17.51 -21.16
C VAL A 291 -6.41 -17.09 -21.14
N ARG A 292 -6.74 -15.91 -21.68
CA ARG A 292 -8.13 -15.42 -21.76
C ARG A 292 -8.99 -16.26 -22.72
N LEU A 293 -8.45 -16.64 -23.88
CA LEU A 293 -9.15 -17.53 -24.83
C LEU A 293 -9.46 -18.89 -24.19
N ALA A 294 -8.47 -19.52 -23.55
CA ALA A 294 -8.69 -20.77 -22.82
C ALA A 294 -9.71 -20.61 -21.68
N ARG A 295 -9.74 -19.44 -21.02
CA ARG A 295 -10.77 -19.14 -20.01
C ARG A 295 -12.16 -19.01 -20.63
N ILE A 296 -12.30 -18.33 -21.77
CA ILE A 296 -13.58 -18.23 -22.50
C ILE A 296 -14.11 -19.63 -22.81
N GLU A 297 -13.28 -20.53 -23.33
CA GLU A 297 -13.66 -21.90 -23.64
C GLU A 297 -14.13 -22.68 -22.40
N LEU A 298 -13.43 -22.54 -21.28
CA LEU A 298 -13.80 -23.17 -20.01
C LEU A 298 -15.16 -22.67 -19.48
N LEU A 299 -15.39 -21.36 -19.53
CA LEU A 299 -16.68 -20.77 -19.13
C LEU A 299 -17.81 -21.20 -20.08
N LEU A 300 -17.53 -21.19 -21.38
CA LEU A 300 -18.48 -21.60 -22.42
C LEU A 300 -18.89 -23.07 -22.28
N ALA A 301 -17.94 -23.97 -22.00
CA ALA A 301 -18.22 -25.39 -21.77
C ALA A 301 -19.12 -25.61 -20.55
N THR A 302 -18.98 -24.79 -19.51
CA THR A 302 -19.84 -24.87 -18.32
C THR A 302 -21.23 -24.30 -18.60
N TRP A 303 -21.31 -23.16 -19.30
CA TRP A 303 -22.55 -22.45 -19.61
C TRP A 303 -23.48 -23.21 -20.58
N VAL A 304 -22.93 -23.91 -21.59
CA VAL A 304 -23.74 -24.62 -22.60
C VAL A 304 -24.38 -25.91 -22.05
N GLU A 305 -23.81 -26.51 -21.00
CA GLU A 305 -24.29 -27.79 -20.47
C GLU A 305 -24.50 -27.76 -18.95
N PRO A 306 -25.44 -26.91 -18.45
CA PRO A 306 -25.62 -26.63 -17.03
C PRO A 306 -26.08 -27.85 -16.22
N GLN A 307 -26.66 -28.86 -16.88
CA GLN A 307 -27.10 -30.09 -16.22
C GLN A 307 -25.93 -31.00 -15.80
N ARG A 308 -24.73 -30.85 -16.40
CA ARG A 308 -23.55 -31.66 -16.03
C ARG A 308 -22.81 -31.03 -14.86
N ARG A 309 -23.23 -31.35 -13.64
CA ARG A 309 -22.61 -30.88 -12.37
C ARG A 309 -21.09 -31.07 -12.30
N ALA A 310 -20.56 -32.14 -12.92
CA ALA A 310 -19.12 -32.37 -13.02
C ALA A 310 -18.36 -31.23 -13.72
N ARG A 311 -18.98 -30.50 -14.67
CA ARG A 311 -18.36 -29.33 -15.32
C ARG A 311 -18.22 -28.15 -14.37
N HIS A 312 -19.16 -27.95 -13.45
CA HIS A 312 -19.03 -26.93 -12.40
C HIS A 312 -17.89 -27.26 -11.44
N ALA A 313 -17.76 -28.52 -11.02
CA ALA A 313 -16.63 -28.96 -10.19
C ALA A 313 -15.29 -28.75 -10.89
N HIS A 314 -15.20 -29.09 -12.18
CA HIS A 314 -14.01 -28.84 -13.00
C HIS A 314 -13.68 -27.35 -13.16
N LEU A 315 -14.69 -26.50 -13.41
CA LEU A 315 -14.51 -25.04 -13.46
C LEU A 315 -13.95 -24.52 -12.13
N ILE A 316 -14.56 -24.89 -11.00
CA ILE A 316 -14.11 -24.45 -9.67
C ILE A 316 -12.67 -24.93 -9.42
N ALA A 317 -12.35 -26.19 -9.72
CA ALA A 317 -10.99 -26.71 -9.59
C ALA A 317 -9.97 -25.94 -10.44
N ALA A 318 -10.31 -25.61 -11.69
CA ALA A 318 -9.46 -24.81 -12.57
C ALA A 318 -9.26 -23.37 -12.06
N LEU A 319 -10.29 -22.76 -11.46
CA LEU A 319 -10.20 -21.45 -10.80
C LEU A 319 -9.31 -21.50 -9.54
N ILE A 320 -9.41 -22.58 -8.75
CA ILE A 320 -8.54 -22.83 -7.59
C ILE A 320 -7.09 -22.96 -8.04
N ARG A 321 -6.80 -23.79 -9.05
CA ARG A 321 -5.45 -23.94 -9.64
C ARG A 321 -4.90 -22.61 -10.11
N SER A 322 -5.71 -21.83 -10.83
CA SER A 322 -5.31 -20.50 -11.32
C SER A 322 -4.99 -19.53 -10.17
N THR A 323 -5.79 -19.56 -9.10
CA THR A 323 -5.57 -18.76 -7.88
C THR A 323 -4.31 -19.17 -7.13
N GLN A 324 -4.02 -20.46 -7.05
CA GLN A 324 -2.81 -21.00 -6.41
C GLN A 324 -1.55 -20.78 -7.22
N ALA A 325 -1.62 -20.92 -8.56
CA ALA A 325 -0.53 -20.60 -9.46
C ALA A 325 -0.05 -19.16 -9.28
N ARG A 326 -0.98 -18.21 -9.03
CA ARG A 326 -0.67 -16.82 -8.69
C ARG A 326 0.11 -16.69 -7.37
N ARG A 327 0.06 -17.64 -6.44
CA ARG A 327 0.83 -17.59 -5.18
C ARG A 327 2.23 -18.18 -5.30
N SER A 328 2.46 -19.06 -6.29
CA SER A 328 3.71 -19.78 -6.42
C SER A 328 4.77 -18.94 -7.16
N ILE A 329 5.87 -18.63 -6.47
CA ILE A 329 7.06 -17.98 -7.05
C ILE A 329 7.85 -19.01 -7.88
N VAL A 330 7.80 -20.29 -7.51
CA VAL A 330 8.51 -21.39 -8.17
C VAL A 330 7.94 -21.67 -9.56
N HIS A 331 6.61 -21.56 -9.73
CA HIS A 331 5.97 -21.73 -11.03
C HIS A 331 6.25 -20.57 -12.00
N LEU A 332 6.54 -19.38 -11.47
CA LEU A 332 6.96 -18.22 -12.28
C LEU A 332 8.41 -18.33 -12.76
N ALA A 333 9.29 -18.92 -11.94
CA ALA A 333 10.69 -19.12 -12.28
C ALA A 333 10.91 -20.09 -13.46
N GLY A 334 9.90 -20.92 -13.77
CA GLY A 334 9.92 -21.85 -14.92
C GLY A 334 9.56 -21.23 -16.28
N THR A 335 9.08 -19.97 -16.33
CA THR A 335 8.45 -19.44 -17.55
C THR A 335 8.77 -17.96 -17.83
N SER A 336 10.06 -17.59 -17.84
CA SER A 336 10.65 -16.42 -18.56
C SER A 336 11.71 -15.69 -17.73
N PHE A 337 12.96 -16.02 -18.02
CA PHE A 337 14.15 -15.25 -17.66
C PHE A 337 14.58 -14.43 -18.89
N SER A 338 13.94 -13.29 -19.14
CA SER A 338 14.62 -12.20 -19.84
C SER A 338 13.91 -10.86 -19.62
N GLN A 339 14.73 -9.82 -19.50
CA GLN A 339 14.38 -8.40 -19.61
C GLN A 339 13.89 -7.74 -18.31
N LEU A 340 14.88 -7.17 -17.64
CA LEU A 340 14.80 -6.43 -16.38
C LEU A 340 14.96 -4.93 -16.64
N ALA A 341 14.41 -4.17 -15.69
CA ALA A 341 14.68 -2.76 -15.37
C ALA A 341 14.05 -1.70 -16.28
N ARG A 342 12.95 -1.08 -15.79
CA ARG A 342 12.81 0.37 -15.54
C ARG A 342 11.36 0.69 -15.15
N LYS A 343 11.18 1.59 -14.19
CA LYS A 343 9.94 2.36 -13.89
C LYS A 343 9.08 1.86 -12.72
N VAL A 344 9.61 2.01 -11.52
CA VAL A 344 8.83 2.25 -10.30
C VAL A 344 9.05 3.72 -9.95
N VAL A 345 7.96 4.47 -9.75
CA VAL A 345 7.82 5.78 -9.05
C VAL A 345 6.81 6.59 -9.85
N GLU A 346 5.51 6.46 -9.52
CA GLU A 346 4.55 7.54 -9.70
C GLU A 346 3.50 7.50 -8.58
N ARG A 347 3.28 8.70 -8.03
CA ARG A 347 2.18 9.16 -7.16
C ARG A 347 2.28 8.87 -5.66
N SER A 348 2.64 9.93 -4.94
CA SER A 348 2.38 10.09 -3.51
C SER A 348 2.36 11.57 -3.16
N ALA A 349 1.18 12.12 -2.86
CA ALA A 349 1.02 13.49 -2.38
C ALA A 349 -0.36 13.66 -1.75
N GLU A 350 -0.54 13.26 -0.48
CA GLU A 350 -1.81 13.54 0.20
C GLU A 350 -1.77 13.69 1.74
N THR A 351 -0.60 13.79 2.38
CA THR A 351 -0.55 13.95 3.85
C THR A 351 0.41 15.07 4.27
N GLY A 352 -0.15 16.22 4.68
CA GLY A 352 0.65 17.36 5.14
C GLY A 352 -0.08 18.47 5.92
N GLU A 353 -1.39 18.39 6.14
CA GLU A 353 -2.16 19.51 6.72
C GLU A 353 -1.92 19.71 8.23
N HIS A 354 -1.51 18.68 8.97
CA HIS A 354 -1.35 18.74 10.44
C HIS A 354 -0.12 19.53 10.93
N TYR A 355 0.68 20.13 10.05
CA TYR A 355 1.92 20.84 10.42
C TYR A 355 1.83 22.38 10.34
N ILE A 356 0.69 22.95 9.96
CA ILE A 356 0.52 24.40 9.78
C ILE A 356 -0.21 24.99 11.00
N THR A 357 0.46 25.87 11.75
CA THR A 357 -0.14 26.58 12.89
C THR A 357 -0.86 27.86 12.46
N ARG A 358 -2.13 27.97 12.82
CA ARG A 358 -3.02 29.08 12.46
C ARG A 358 -3.22 30.06 13.62
N ASP A 359 -3.11 29.60 14.87
CA ASP A 359 -3.31 30.45 16.06
C ASP A 359 -2.13 30.46 17.06
N ARG A 360 -2.25 31.29 18.11
CA ARG A 360 -1.22 31.45 19.15
C ARG A 360 -1.10 30.25 20.10
N ARG A 361 -2.18 29.47 20.28
CA ARG A 361 -2.19 28.30 21.15
C ARG A 361 -1.43 27.16 20.48
N GLU A 362 -1.76 26.88 19.23
CA GLU A 362 -1.05 25.95 18.35
C GLU A 362 0.44 26.31 18.23
N TYR A 363 0.77 27.60 18.10
CA TYR A 363 2.16 28.06 18.07
C TYR A 363 2.94 27.72 19.35
N ARG A 364 2.34 27.94 20.54
CA ARG A 364 2.98 27.61 21.82
C ARG A 364 3.13 26.11 22.00
N ASP A 365 2.13 25.34 21.61
CA ASP A 365 2.14 23.89 21.75
C ASP A 365 3.19 23.27 20.78
N LEU A 366 3.31 23.80 19.56
CA LEU A 366 4.40 23.48 18.63
C LEU A 366 5.77 23.82 19.22
N MET A 367 5.94 25.01 19.81
CA MET A 367 7.19 25.43 20.44
C MET A 367 7.62 24.51 21.59
N ARG A 368 6.67 24.05 22.42
CA ARG A 368 6.93 23.08 23.51
C ARG A 368 7.32 21.72 22.96
N ALA A 369 6.59 21.23 21.95
CA ALA A 369 6.91 19.97 21.29
C ALA A 369 8.28 20.02 20.60
N ALA A 370 8.64 21.15 19.99
CA ALA A 370 9.94 21.42 19.38
C ALA A 370 11.08 21.45 20.41
N ALA A 371 10.87 22.10 21.56
CA ALA A 371 11.82 22.07 22.67
C ALA A 371 12.09 20.64 23.17
N GLY A 372 11.05 19.80 23.28
CA GLY A 372 11.21 18.37 23.58
C GLY A 372 12.04 17.63 22.53
N GLY A 373 11.86 17.94 21.25
CA GLY A 373 12.69 17.41 20.16
C GLY A 373 14.15 17.85 20.27
N GLY A 374 14.39 19.11 20.64
CA GLY A 374 15.72 19.65 20.96
C GLY A 374 16.40 18.91 22.10
N LEU A 375 15.68 18.62 23.20
CA LEU A 375 16.19 17.87 24.35
C LEU A 375 16.72 16.49 23.95
N ILE A 376 15.92 15.70 23.21
CA ILE A 376 16.34 14.36 22.74
C ILE A 376 17.54 14.46 21.80
N THR A 377 17.59 15.51 20.97
CA THR A 377 18.69 15.74 20.02
C THR A 377 20.04 15.94 20.72
N VAL A 378 20.06 16.40 21.98
CA VAL A 378 21.32 16.50 22.76
C VAL A 378 21.95 15.12 22.96
N GLY A 379 21.14 14.12 23.30
CA GLY A 379 21.60 12.72 23.40
C GLY A 379 22.13 12.21 22.06
N THR A 380 21.46 12.54 20.96
CA THR A 380 21.91 12.22 19.59
C THR A 380 23.29 12.80 19.28
N VAL A 381 23.55 14.05 19.68
CA VAL A 381 24.84 14.74 19.47
C VAL A 381 25.97 14.09 20.26
N TYR A 382 25.74 13.77 21.54
CA TYR A 382 26.77 13.10 22.34
C TYR A 382 27.04 11.67 21.87
N LEU A 383 25.99 10.91 21.53
CA LEU A 383 26.16 9.58 20.95
C LEU A 383 26.88 9.63 19.60
N LYS A 384 26.65 10.69 18.81
CA LYS A 384 27.41 10.96 17.59
C LYS A 384 28.90 11.14 17.90
N PHE A 385 29.25 12.03 18.85
CA PHE A 385 30.65 12.22 19.24
C PHE A 385 31.30 10.94 19.75
N LEU A 386 30.56 10.11 20.48
CA LEU A 386 31.03 8.81 20.95
C LEU A 386 31.31 7.87 19.76
N ILE A 387 30.38 7.72 18.82
CA ILE A 387 30.53 6.84 17.64
C ILE A 387 31.77 7.24 16.82
N TYR A 388 31.90 8.52 16.45
CA TYR A 388 33.07 9.01 15.70
C TYR A 388 34.36 9.04 16.54
N GLY A 389 34.25 8.94 17.87
CA GLY A 389 35.39 8.81 18.78
C GLY A 389 35.94 7.38 18.84
N LEU A 390 35.17 6.38 18.40
CA LEU A 390 35.61 4.98 18.34
C LEU A 390 36.56 4.70 17.17
N HIS A 391 36.66 5.61 16.19
CA HIS A 391 37.51 5.49 15.00
C HIS A 391 37.32 4.14 14.27
N LEU A 392 36.05 3.76 14.07
CA LEU A 392 35.70 2.53 13.37
C LEU A 392 35.83 2.74 11.86
N ASP A 393 35.69 1.66 11.09
CA ASP A 393 35.59 1.79 9.64
C ASP A 393 34.45 2.74 9.25
N LYS A 394 34.70 3.63 8.30
CA LYS A 394 33.76 4.69 7.87
C LYS A 394 32.34 4.19 7.59
N PHE A 395 32.21 3.01 6.98
CA PHE A 395 30.91 2.39 6.74
C PHE A 395 30.18 2.00 8.04
N ILE A 396 30.90 1.47 9.03
CA ILE A 396 30.35 1.11 10.35
C ILE A 396 29.99 2.37 11.13
N GLU A 397 30.81 3.42 11.07
CA GLU A 397 30.48 4.72 11.64
C GLU A 397 29.19 5.29 11.04
N GLY A 398 29.06 5.25 9.70
CA GLY A 398 27.85 5.64 8.98
C GLY A 398 26.62 4.82 9.40
N LEU A 399 26.76 3.50 9.55
CA LEU A 399 25.68 2.61 9.99
C LEU A 399 25.23 2.92 11.42
N LEU A 400 26.18 3.06 12.36
CA LEU A 400 25.89 3.39 13.76
C LEU A 400 25.28 4.80 13.88
N ALA A 401 25.80 5.78 13.13
CA ALA A 401 25.22 7.11 13.06
C ALA A 401 23.79 7.07 12.51
N SER A 402 23.53 6.26 11.49
CA SER A 402 22.19 6.03 10.95
C SER A 402 21.22 5.44 11.96
N LEU A 403 21.66 4.44 12.73
CA LEU A 403 20.85 3.86 13.81
C LEU A 403 20.58 4.87 14.94
N ASN A 404 21.60 5.66 15.33
CA ASN A 404 21.46 6.74 16.30
C ASN A 404 20.42 7.78 15.83
N TYR A 405 20.53 8.26 14.59
CA TYR A 405 19.59 9.22 14.03
C TYR A 405 18.17 8.65 13.90
N ALA A 406 18.02 7.46 13.31
CA ALA A 406 16.71 6.82 13.14
C ALA A 406 16.04 6.56 14.50
N GLY A 407 16.77 6.02 15.47
CA GLY A 407 16.28 5.79 16.83
C GLY A 407 15.86 7.07 17.52
N SER A 408 16.71 8.10 17.50
CA SER A 408 16.42 9.41 18.09
C SER A 408 15.18 10.06 17.46
N PHE A 409 15.05 9.97 16.14
CA PHE A 409 13.89 10.50 15.43
C PHE A 409 12.60 9.75 15.72
N LEU A 410 12.66 8.44 15.90
CA LEU A 410 11.50 7.64 16.33
C LEU A 410 11.10 7.97 17.77
N VAL A 411 12.06 8.19 18.68
CA VAL A 411 11.76 8.63 20.05
C VAL A 411 11.05 9.99 20.03
N ILE A 412 11.56 10.96 19.26
CA ILE A 412 10.91 12.26 19.07
C ILE A 412 9.48 12.08 18.53
N HIS A 413 9.30 11.24 17.50
CA HIS A 413 8.01 10.97 16.88
C HIS A 413 7.00 10.35 17.86
N PHE A 414 7.38 9.30 18.59
CA PHE A 414 6.48 8.61 19.52
C PHE A 414 6.24 9.39 20.82
N ALA A 415 7.14 10.31 21.18
CA ALA A 415 6.92 11.26 22.28
C ALA A 415 6.03 12.46 21.87
N HIS A 416 5.54 12.50 20.63
CA HIS A 416 4.82 13.64 20.05
C HIS A 416 5.61 14.95 20.10
N PHE A 417 6.93 14.85 20.10
CA PHE A 417 7.82 15.99 19.95
C PHE A 417 8.04 16.31 18.47
N THR A 418 8.44 17.54 18.19
CA THR A 418 8.67 18.01 16.82
C THR A 418 10.16 18.13 16.57
N LEU A 419 10.64 17.53 15.47
CA LEU A 419 11.95 17.88 14.94
C LEU A 419 11.77 18.92 13.83
N ALA A 420 12.40 20.08 14.00
CA ALA A 420 12.49 21.10 12.97
C ALA A 420 13.02 20.51 11.64
N THR A 421 12.70 21.19 10.54
CA THR A 421 13.16 20.91 9.17
C THR A 421 12.65 19.63 8.50
N LYS A 422 11.84 18.79 9.17
CA LYS A 422 11.06 17.72 8.49
C LYS A 422 9.75 18.22 7.87
N GLN A 423 9.16 19.22 8.51
CA GLN A 423 7.87 19.81 8.13
C GLN A 423 7.82 20.37 6.69
N PRO A 424 8.85 21.09 6.17
CA PRO A 424 8.76 21.71 4.84
C PRO A 424 8.55 20.70 3.71
N ALA A 425 9.12 19.50 3.86
CA ALA A 425 9.04 18.42 2.89
C ALA A 425 7.64 17.79 2.80
N MET A 426 6.84 17.93 3.87
CA MET A 426 5.46 17.43 3.99
C MET A 426 4.42 18.51 3.66
N THR A 427 4.72 19.79 3.95
CA THR A 427 3.80 20.90 3.69
C THR A 427 3.85 21.39 2.25
N GLY A 428 4.97 21.19 1.53
CA GLY A 428 5.12 21.56 0.11
C GLY A 428 4.04 20.96 -0.81
N PRO A 429 3.79 19.64 -0.77
CA PRO A 429 2.72 19.02 -1.55
C PRO A 429 1.30 19.48 -1.14
N ALA A 430 1.05 19.70 0.16
CA ALA A 430 -0.24 20.19 0.65
C ALA A 430 -0.54 21.61 0.13
N LEU A 431 0.46 22.49 0.15
CA LEU A 431 0.34 23.84 -0.41
C LEU A 431 0.12 23.81 -1.94
N ALA A 432 0.72 22.85 -2.64
CA ALA A 432 0.47 22.65 -4.06
C ALA A 432 -0.95 22.19 -4.38
N HIS A 433 -1.65 21.50 -3.46
CA HIS A 433 -3.06 21.15 -3.65
C HIS A 433 -3.98 22.38 -3.65
N ARG A 434 -3.65 23.38 -2.85
CA ARG A 434 -4.41 24.65 -2.75
C ARG A 434 -4.27 25.52 -4.02
N LEU A 435 -3.33 25.20 -4.91
CA LEU A 435 -3.15 25.92 -6.18
C LEU A 435 -4.32 25.74 -7.16
N ASP A 436 -5.15 24.71 -7.00
CA ASP A 436 -6.32 24.50 -7.86
C ASP A 436 -7.34 25.65 -7.73
N ALA A 437 -7.39 26.33 -6.57
CA ALA A 437 -8.31 27.43 -6.27
C ALA A 437 -7.76 28.83 -6.62
N VAL A 438 -6.47 28.95 -6.98
CA VAL A 438 -5.73 30.22 -7.20
C VAL A 438 -6.20 31.01 -8.43
N GLY A 439 -7.03 30.38 -9.28
CA GLY A 439 -7.71 31.07 -10.38
C GLY A 439 -8.60 32.23 -9.91
N ARG A 440 -9.09 32.20 -8.66
CA ARG A 440 -9.90 33.26 -8.04
C ARG A 440 -9.05 34.14 -7.10
N PRO A 441 -9.35 35.46 -6.97
CA PRO A 441 -8.65 36.36 -6.05
C PRO A 441 -8.62 35.83 -4.60
N GLU A 442 -9.75 35.32 -4.10
CA GLU A 442 -9.89 34.71 -2.77
C GLU A 442 -8.96 33.50 -2.59
N GLY A 443 -8.85 32.64 -3.60
CA GLY A 443 -7.94 31.48 -3.56
C GLY A 443 -6.46 31.87 -3.57
N ARG A 444 -6.10 33.03 -4.13
CA ARG A 444 -4.73 33.57 -4.05
C ARG A 444 -4.40 34.05 -2.65
N GLU A 445 -5.33 34.72 -1.98
CA GLU A 445 -5.12 35.18 -0.60
C GLU A 445 -4.97 34.00 0.36
N ILE A 446 -5.84 33.00 0.27
CA ILE A 446 -5.74 31.76 1.07
C ILE A 446 -4.39 31.08 0.86
N PHE A 447 -3.93 30.96 -0.38
CA PHE A 447 -2.61 30.38 -0.68
C PHE A 447 -1.46 31.17 -0.04
N VAL A 448 -1.50 32.50 -0.11
CA VAL A 448 -0.45 33.37 0.47
C VAL A 448 -0.46 33.25 2.00
N ASP A 449 -1.63 33.24 2.63
CA ASP A 449 -1.76 33.11 4.09
C ASP A 449 -1.29 31.72 4.57
N ASP A 450 -1.65 30.63 3.87
CA ASP A 450 -1.15 29.29 4.18
C ASP A 450 0.37 29.19 3.99
N THR A 451 0.92 29.84 2.96
CA THR A 451 2.38 29.91 2.74
C THR A 451 3.09 30.61 3.90
N ILE A 452 2.54 31.73 4.39
CA ILE A 452 3.10 32.49 5.51
C ILE A 452 2.98 31.72 6.83
N ALA A 453 1.82 31.08 7.07
CA ALA A 453 1.61 30.24 8.23
C ALA A 453 2.60 29.06 8.26
N MET A 454 2.89 28.46 7.10
CA MET A 454 3.91 27.41 6.96
C MET A 454 5.33 27.93 7.22
N ILE A 455 5.72 29.08 6.68
CA ILE A 455 7.05 29.68 6.97
C ILE A 455 7.19 29.95 8.47
N ARG A 456 6.15 30.51 9.10
CA ARG A 456 6.11 30.78 10.54
C ARG A 456 6.23 29.51 11.37
N SER A 457 5.50 28.45 11.01
CA SER A 457 5.53 27.18 11.73
C SER A 457 6.93 26.53 11.67
N ASN A 458 7.58 26.58 10.50
CA ASN A 458 8.95 26.11 10.35
C ASN A 458 9.96 26.92 11.18
N ALA A 459 9.83 28.25 11.21
CA ALA A 459 10.68 29.11 12.02
C ALA A 459 10.50 28.83 13.53
N ALA A 460 9.26 28.66 13.98
CA ALA A 460 8.94 28.31 15.36
C ALA A 460 9.56 26.96 15.76
N ALA A 461 9.38 25.93 14.94
CA ALA A 461 9.96 24.61 15.20
C ALA A 461 11.50 24.67 15.30
N ILE A 462 12.17 25.39 14.39
CA ILE A 462 13.64 25.58 14.46
C ILE A 462 14.03 26.28 15.76
N PHE A 463 13.36 27.38 16.09
CA PHE A 463 13.68 28.14 17.29
C PHE A 463 13.47 27.33 18.57
N GLY A 464 12.36 26.58 18.67
CA GLY A 464 12.09 25.69 19.80
C GLY A 464 13.15 24.60 19.98
N ASN A 465 13.56 23.96 18.88
CA ASN A 465 14.64 22.99 18.90
C ASN A 465 15.96 23.60 19.40
N LEU A 466 16.34 24.76 18.86
CA LEU A 466 17.58 25.46 19.19
C LEU A 466 17.60 25.96 20.64
N ALA A 467 16.49 26.51 21.11
CA ALA A 467 16.32 27.04 22.46
C ALA A 467 16.49 25.96 23.54
N ALA A 468 16.22 24.68 23.22
CA ALA A 468 16.48 23.57 24.13
C ALA A 468 17.86 22.95 23.90
N VAL A 469 18.24 22.65 22.65
CA VAL A 469 19.46 21.87 22.37
C VAL A 469 20.73 22.60 22.80
N PHE A 470 20.78 23.93 22.60
CA PHE A 470 21.96 24.74 22.91
C PHE A 470 22.28 24.79 24.41
N PRO A 471 21.37 25.28 25.29
CA PRO A 471 21.69 25.39 26.71
C PRO A 471 21.87 24.03 27.37
N VAL A 472 21.13 23.00 26.96
CA VAL A 472 21.23 21.67 27.56
C VAL A 472 22.54 20.99 27.17
N ALA A 473 22.96 21.08 25.90
CA ALA A 473 24.26 20.56 25.48
C ALA A 473 25.41 21.24 26.25
N LEU A 474 25.36 22.56 26.37
CA LEU A 474 26.33 23.34 27.14
C LEU A 474 26.34 22.96 28.62
N ALA A 475 25.16 22.82 29.24
CA ALA A 475 25.02 22.45 30.64
C ALA A 475 25.57 21.04 30.93
N ILE A 476 25.28 20.06 30.06
CA ILE A 476 25.81 18.69 30.19
C ILE A 476 27.33 18.68 30.11
N GLN A 477 27.91 19.38 29.13
CA GLN A 477 29.36 19.47 29.01
C GLN A 477 29.99 20.14 30.23
N TRP A 478 29.41 21.27 30.67
CA TRP A 478 29.89 21.99 31.84
C TRP A 478 29.82 21.12 33.10
N LEU A 479 28.72 20.38 33.29
CA LEU A 479 28.53 19.47 34.41
C LEU A 479 29.49 18.28 34.36
N ALA A 480 29.74 17.72 33.18
CA ALA A 480 30.70 16.63 32.97
C ALA A 480 32.12 17.08 33.37
N ASN A 481 32.53 18.27 32.97
CA ASN A 481 33.82 18.83 33.40
C ASN A 481 33.87 19.01 34.93
N ARG A 482 32.82 19.56 35.54
CA ARG A 482 32.77 19.80 36.99
C ARG A 482 32.73 18.54 37.85
N ILE A 483 32.04 17.48 37.41
CA ILE A 483 31.87 16.25 38.18
C ILE A 483 32.97 15.23 37.87
N LEU A 484 33.30 15.03 36.59
CA LEU A 484 34.21 13.97 36.13
C LEU A 484 35.65 14.47 35.95
N GLY A 485 35.88 15.78 36.00
CA GLY A 485 37.20 16.38 35.75
C GLY A 485 37.68 16.25 34.31
N ALA A 486 36.82 15.80 33.39
CA ALA A 486 37.15 15.52 32.00
C ALA A 486 36.14 16.17 31.05
N ASN A 487 36.63 16.60 29.89
CA ASN A 487 35.78 17.09 28.81
C ASN A 487 35.28 15.91 27.96
N LEU A 488 33.99 15.89 27.59
CA LEU A 488 33.41 14.82 26.75
C LEU A 488 33.98 14.82 25.32
N ILE A 489 34.49 15.97 24.85
CA ILE A 489 35.29 16.08 23.62
C ILE A 489 36.58 16.85 23.92
N THR A 490 37.64 16.57 23.15
CA THR A 490 38.92 17.28 23.33
C THR A 490 38.81 18.76 22.91
N PRO A 491 39.59 19.67 23.51
CA PRO A 491 39.63 21.07 23.08
C PRO A 491 39.94 21.26 21.60
N ALA A 492 40.85 20.45 21.06
CA ALA A 492 41.18 20.45 19.63
C ALA A 492 39.95 20.07 18.77
N LYS A 493 39.19 19.05 19.16
CA LYS A 493 37.95 18.67 18.46
C LYS A 493 36.88 19.76 18.57
N ALA A 494 36.80 20.45 19.71
CA ALA A 494 35.86 21.56 19.90
C ALA A 494 36.13 22.73 18.95
N ILE A 495 37.42 23.11 18.78
CA ILE A 495 37.86 24.15 17.82
C ILE A 495 37.56 23.69 16.38
N ALA A 496 38.00 22.49 16.01
CA ALA A 496 37.76 21.95 14.67
C ALA A 496 36.27 21.88 14.31
N THR A 497 35.41 21.56 15.30
CA THR A 497 33.95 21.54 15.12
C THR A 497 33.41 22.94 14.78
N ILE A 498 33.85 23.98 15.51
CA ILE A 498 33.44 25.37 15.24
C ILE A 498 33.89 25.80 13.84
N GLU A 499 35.17 25.57 13.51
CA GLU A 499 35.73 25.95 12.21
C GLU A 499 35.04 25.24 11.03
N SER A 500 34.65 23.98 11.22
CA SER A 500 33.94 23.18 10.21
C SER A 500 32.55 23.71 9.83
N PHE A 501 32.00 24.62 10.64
CA PHE A 501 30.68 25.24 10.44
C PHE A 501 30.76 26.65 9.86
N SER A 502 31.95 27.14 9.51
CA SER A 502 32.12 28.46 8.90
C SER A 502 31.23 28.64 7.66
N ILE A 503 30.56 29.80 7.56
CA ILE A 503 29.75 30.20 6.40
C ILE A 503 30.58 30.32 5.10
N LEU A 504 31.86 30.66 5.21
CA LEU A 504 32.78 30.80 4.07
C LEU A 504 33.36 29.45 3.61
N GLY A 505 33.11 28.37 4.35
CA GLY A 505 33.57 27.02 4.03
C GLY A 505 32.57 26.22 3.18
N PRO A 506 32.69 24.89 3.11
CA PRO A 506 31.79 24.01 2.36
C PRO A 506 30.39 23.86 3.00
N THR A 507 30.16 24.47 4.17
CA THR A 507 28.90 24.44 4.92
C THR A 507 27.65 24.67 4.08
N PRO A 508 27.57 25.68 3.18
CA PRO A 508 26.37 25.91 2.38
C PRO A 508 26.03 24.73 1.45
N VAL A 509 27.05 24.12 0.83
CA VAL A 509 26.88 22.97 -0.07
C VAL A 509 26.35 21.77 0.70
N TYR A 510 26.93 21.49 1.86
CA TYR A 510 26.50 20.41 2.75
C TYR A 510 25.09 20.64 3.32
N ALA A 511 24.71 21.90 3.58
CA ALA A 511 23.36 22.25 4.01
C ALA A 511 22.31 22.06 2.89
N ILE A 512 22.66 22.40 1.64
CA ILE A 512 21.83 22.11 0.46
C ILE A 512 21.63 20.61 0.32
N PHE A 513 22.71 19.83 0.39
CA PHE A 513 22.66 18.38 0.33
C PHE A 513 21.74 17.80 1.41
N THR A 514 21.86 18.29 2.65
CA THR A 514 20.96 17.89 3.75
C THR A 514 19.49 18.23 3.43
N GLY A 515 19.22 19.38 2.79
CA GLY A 515 17.89 19.74 2.28
C GLY A 515 17.33 18.75 1.23
N VAL A 516 18.19 18.24 0.34
CA VAL A 516 17.83 17.18 -0.62
C VAL A 516 17.48 15.88 0.10
N LEU A 517 18.27 15.47 1.11
CA LEU A 517 17.98 14.27 1.89
C LEU A 517 16.66 14.37 2.67
N LEU A 518 16.35 15.55 3.22
CA LEU A 518 15.06 15.83 3.87
C LEU A 518 13.89 15.66 2.89
N TRP A 519 14.05 16.13 1.65
CA TRP A 519 13.05 15.92 0.60
C TRP A 519 12.93 14.45 0.16
N LEU A 520 14.05 13.74 -0.05
CA LEU A 520 14.02 12.31 -0.40
C LEU A 520 13.29 11.47 0.66
N SER A 521 13.52 11.78 1.94
CA SER A 521 12.82 11.10 3.03
C SER A 521 11.30 11.32 3.00
N SER A 522 10.81 12.51 2.62
CA SER A 522 9.36 12.74 2.50
C SER A 522 8.74 11.99 1.31
N LEU A 523 9.50 11.74 0.24
CA LEU A 523 9.05 10.85 -0.84
C LEU A 523 8.85 9.42 -0.36
N VAL A 524 9.79 8.89 0.42
CA VAL A 524 9.69 7.55 1.00
C VAL A 524 8.48 7.46 1.93
N ALA A 525 8.22 8.51 2.72
CA ALA A 525 7.06 8.59 3.58
C ALA A 525 5.74 8.61 2.82
N GLY A 526 5.64 9.44 1.78
CA GLY A 526 4.47 9.49 0.91
C GLY A 526 4.24 8.17 0.19
N TRP A 527 5.30 7.53 -0.31
CA TRP A 527 5.23 6.21 -0.94
C TRP A 527 4.72 5.15 0.03
N ALA A 528 5.24 5.12 1.27
CA ALA A 528 4.80 4.17 2.28
C ALA A 528 3.34 4.37 2.69
N ASP A 529 2.88 5.62 2.80
CA ASP A 529 1.49 5.98 3.10
C ASP A 529 0.53 5.55 1.98
N ASN A 530 0.88 5.88 0.73
CA ASN A 530 0.13 5.45 -0.45
C ASN A 530 0.11 3.93 -0.58
N TRP A 531 1.24 3.26 -0.36
CA TRP A 531 1.32 1.81 -0.41
C TRP A 531 0.46 1.16 0.67
N PHE A 532 0.42 1.72 1.89
CA PHE A 532 -0.43 1.25 2.98
C PHE A 532 -1.92 1.39 2.66
N ALA A 533 -2.32 2.52 2.04
CA ALA A 533 -3.69 2.78 1.61
C ALA A 533 -4.11 1.91 0.41
N LEU A 534 -3.29 1.88 -0.65
CA LEU A 534 -3.53 1.15 -1.90
C LEU A 534 -3.79 -0.34 -1.64
N HIS A 535 -3.01 -0.94 -0.76
CA HIS A 535 -3.12 -2.37 -0.45
C HIS A 535 -4.04 -2.66 0.74
N LYS A 536 -4.78 -1.64 1.21
CA LYS A 536 -5.68 -1.73 2.38
C LYS A 536 -5.01 -2.47 3.55
N VAL A 537 -3.73 -2.18 3.82
CA VAL A 537 -2.92 -2.90 4.82
C VAL A 537 -3.57 -2.84 6.20
N HIS A 538 -4.26 -1.73 6.49
CA HIS A 538 -5.13 -1.59 7.66
C HIS A 538 -6.11 -2.77 7.80
N ASP A 539 -6.90 -3.03 6.77
CA ASP A 539 -7.92 -4.08 6.78
C ASP A 539 -7.26 -5.46 6.83
N VAL A 540 -6.17 -5.65 6.09
CA VAL A 540 -5.39 -6.90 6.14
C VAL A 540 -4.96 -7.21 7.56
N MET A 541 -4.46 -6.22 8.31
CA MET A 541 -4.07 -6.40 9.71
C MET A 541 -5.26 -6.58 10.65
N ALA A 542 -6.31 -5.78 10.50
CA ALA A 542 -7.50 -5.81 11.34
C ALA A 542 -8.28 -7.13 11.21
N TYR A 543 -8.30 -7.73 10.01
CA TYR A 543 -8.97 -8.99 9.70
C TYR A 543 -8.02 -10.20 9.66
N ASN A 544 -6.73 -10.02 9.96
CA ASN A 544 -5.81 -11.15 9.95
C ASN A 544 -6.19 -12.17 11.02
N ARG A 545 -6.51 -13.38 10.58
CA ARG A 545 -6.90 -14.52 11.43
C ARG A 545 -5.94 -14.74 12.61
N ARG A 546 -4.63 -14.70 12.38
CA ARG A 546 -3.62 -14.94 13.43
C ARG A 546 -3.53 -13.78 14.41
N LEU A 547 -3.61 -12.54 13.92
CA LEU A 547 -3.63 -11.37 14.80
C LEU A 547 -4.89 -11.36 15.68
N ARG A 548 -6.05 -11.67 15.12
CA ARG A 548 -7.30 -11.81 15.87
C ARG A 548 -7.24 -12.93 16.91
N TYR A 549 -6.62 -14.06 16.59
CA TYR A 549 -6.43 -15.16 17.53
C TYR A 549 -5.52 -14.78 18.71
N VAL A 550 -4.42 -14.06 18.44
CA VAL A 550 -3.41 -13.73 19.46
C VAL A 550 -3.79 -12.50 20.30
N LEU A 551 -4.31 -11.44 19.66
CA LEU A 551 -4.59 -10.14 20.28
C LEU A 551 -6.08 -9.87 20.52
N GLY A 552 -6.97 -10.71 19.98
CA GLY A 552 -8.41 -10.44 19.93
C GLY A 552 -8.78 -9.47 18.79
N VAL A 553 -10.08 -9.35 18.51
CA VAL A 553 -10.63 -8.47 17.46
C VAL A 553 -10.25 -7.01 17.71
N GLN A 554 -10.48 -6.53 18.94
CA GLN A 554 -10.14 -5.15 19.33
C GLN A 554 -8.62 -4.90 19.31
N GLY A 555 -7.81 -5.90 19.69
CA GLY A 555 -6.34 -5.78 19.67
C GLY A 555 -5.77 -5.69 18.25
N ALA A 556 -6.29 -6.50 17.33
CA ALA A 556 -5.93 -6.43 15.92
C ALA A 556 -6.32 -5.08 15.28
N ALA A 557 -7.52 -4.56 15.60
CA ALA A 557 -7.96 -3.24 15.15
C ALA A 557 -7.08 -2.11 15.69
N ARG A 558 -6.78 -2.09 17.00
CA ARG A 558 -5.88 -1.07 17.60
C ARG A 558 -4.48 -1.09 16.98
N MET A 559 -3.96 -2.28 16.67
CA MET A 559 -2.68 -2.42 15.99
C MET A 559 -2.75 -1.85 14.56
N ALA A 560 -3.80 -2.16 13.80
CA ALA A 560 -4.02 -1.62 12.46
C ALA A 560 -4.15 -0.08 12.50
N ASP A 561 -4.92 0.46 13.44
CA ASP A 561 -5.09 1.91 13.66
C ASP A 561 -3.79 2.60 14.06
N PHE A 562 -2.94 1.93 14.83
CA PHE A 562 -1.62 2.44 15.18
C PHE A 562 -0.74 2.59 13.95
N TRP A 563 -0.67 1.56 13.08
CA TRP A 563 0.11 1.63 11.85
C TRP A 563 -0.47 2.61 10.84
N LYS A 564 -1.80 2.69 10.70
CA LYS A 564 -2.45 3.70 9.84
C LYS A 564 -2.07 5.13 10.23
N ARG A 565 -1.96 5.42 11.53
CA ARG A 565 -1.58 6.74 12.03
C ARG A 565 -0.08 7.01 11.98
N ASN A 566 0.76 5.98 12.04
CA ASN A 566 2.21 6.13 12.23
C ASN A 566 3.07 5.71 11.04
N MET A 567 2.54 5.01 10.02
CA MET A 567 3.35 4.43 8.93
C MET A 567 4.17 5.50 8.20
N SER A 568 3.52 6.59 7.76
CA SER A 568 4.20 7.71 7.10
C SER A 568 5.29 8.32 8.00
N GLY A 569 4.98 8.56 9.28
CA GLY A 569 5.93 9.10 10.25
C GLY A 569 7.12 8.17 10.50
N VAL A 570 6.88 6.87 10.70
CA VAL A 570 7.95 5.87 10.90
C VAL A 570 8.82 5.78 9.65
N ALA A 571 8.23 5.66 8.47
CA ALA A 571 8.96 5.60 7.20
C ALA A 571 9.80 6.86 6.96
N ALA A 572 9.26 8.06 7.23
CA ALA A 572 10.01 9.31 7.17
C ALA A 572 11.21 9.32 8.14
N ASN A 573 10.97 9.02 9.43
CA ASN A 573 12.00 9.11 10.45
C ASN A 573 13.14 8.09 10.24
N VAL A 574 12.79 6.84 9.89
CA VAL A 574 13.76 5.78 9.62
C VAL A 574 14.55 6.10 8.35
N SER A 575 13.87 6.44 7.24
CA SER A 575 14.55 6.79 6.00
C SER A 575 15.47 8.00 6.16
N LEU A 576 15.04 9.05 6.87
CA LEU A 576 15.90 10.20 7.14
C LEU A 576 17.13 9.82 7.96
N GLY A 577 16.97 9.03 9.02
CA GLY A 577 18.10 8.58 9.84
C GLY A 577 19.12 7.78 9.02
N LEU A 578 18.63 6.86 8.18
CA LEU A 578 19.46 6.09 7.24
C LEU A 578 20.17 7.03 6.25
N LEU A 579 19.44 7.96 5.62
CA LEU A 579 20.00 8.90 4.63
C LEU A 579 21.05 9.84 5.25
N LEU A 580 20.85 10.33 6.48
CA LEU A 580 21.79 11.26 7.11
C LEU A 580 23.08 10.59 7.63
N GLY A 581 23.04 9.30 7.96
CA GLY A 581 24.22 8.56 8.42
C GLY A 581 24.99 7.88 7.28
N LEU A 582 24.32 7.01 6.52
CA LEU A 582 24.94 6.24 5.44
C LEU A 582 25.08 7.01 4.13
N GLY A 583 24.20 7.98 3.85
CA GLY A 583 24.22 8.74 2.60
C GLY A 583 25.56 9.41 2.30
N PRO A 584 26.17 10.14 3.26
CA PRO A 584 27.52 10.68 3.13
C PRO A 584 28.60 9.66 2.80
N GLU A 585 28.58 8.50 3.47
CA GLU A 585 29.59 7.44 3.29
C GLU A 585 29.47 6.78 1.92
N ILE A 586 28.24 6.50 1.48
CA ILE A 586 27.97 5.95 0.15
C ILE A 586 28.42 6.95 -0.92
N LEU A 587 28.10 8.23 -0.77
CA LEU A 587 28.44 9.25 -1.77
C LEU A 587 29.94 9.53 -1.82
N SER A 588 30.61 9.47 -0.67
CA SER A 588 32.06 9.61 -0.56
C SER A 588 32.83 8.44 -1.18
N PHE A 589 32.19 7.29 -1.41
CA PHE A 589 32.77 6.18 -2.18
C PHE A 589 32.84 6.49 -3.69
N PHE A 590 31.87 7.23 -4.23
CA PHE A 590 31.75 7.52 -5.66
C PHE A 590 32.14 8.96 -6.04
N GLY A 591 32.42 9.84 -5.07
CA GLY A 591 32.57 11.27 -5.30
C GLY A 591 33.29 12.03 -4.18
N PRO A 592 33.18 13.36 -4.14
CA PRO A 592 33.85 14.18 -3.14
C PRO A 592 33.31 13.89 -1.73
N HIS A 593 34.15 14.08 -0.71
CA HIS A 593 33.72 13.93 0.69
C HIS A 593 32.56 14.87 1.00
N MET A 594 31.44 14.27 1.39
CA MET A 594 30.21 14.98 1.73
C MET A 594 29.93 14.81 3.21
N GLU A 595 29.45 15.87 3.86
CA GLU A 595 29.02 15.83 5.24
C GLU A 595 27.57 16.30 5.36
N VAL A 596 26.87 15.82 6.39
CA VAL A 596 25.55 16.34 6.76
C VAL A 596 25.70 17.54 7.67
N ARG A 597 25.09 18.66 7.28
CA ARG A 597 25.01 19.91 8.04
C ARG A 597 23.54 20.24 8.30
N HIS A 598 23.09 19.85 9.50
CA HIS A 598 21.72 20.04 9.97
C HIS A 598 21.70 21.01 11.13
N VAL A 599 20.88 22.06 11.04
CA VAL A 599 20.84 23.17 12.01
C VAL A 599 20.83 22.73 13.47
N THR A 600 19.89 21.87 13.88
CA THR A 600 19.76 21.41 15.29
C THR A 600 20.97 20.64 15.81
N LEU A 601 21.51 19.70 15.01
CA LEU A 601 22.68 18.90 15.40
C LEU A 601 23.93 19.79 15.49
N SER A 602 24.10 20.71 14.54
CA SER A 602 25.20 21.67 14.53
C SER A 602 25.13 22.62 15.73
N THR A 603 23.94 23.09 16.11
CA THR A 603 23.76 23.91 17.32
C THR A 603 24.15 23.17 18.59
N GLY A 604 23.74 21.91 18.75
CA GLY A 604 24.13 21.10 19.91
C GLY A 604 25.64 20.86 19.97
N ALA A 605 26.27 20.64 18.81
CA ALA A 605 27.73 20.50 18.70
C ALA A 605 28.46 21.79 19.10
N VAL A 606 27.99 22.97 18.67
CA VAL A 606 28.54 24.27 19.09
C VAL A 606 28.31 24.52 20.58
N GLY A 607 27.13 24.21 21.13
CA GLY A 607 26.87 24.32 22.56
C GLY A 607 27.84 23.48 23.40
N THR A 608 28.14 22.25 22.92
CA THR A 608 29.16 21.37 23.51
C THR A 608 30.55 22.01 23.40
N SER A 609 30.95 22.51 22.23
CA SER A 609 32.25 23.17 22.03
C SER A 609 32.46 24.39 22.93
N ILE A 610 31.43 25.22 23.12
CA ILE A 610 31.49 26.36 24.06
C ILE A 610 31.67 25.86 25.50
N GLY A 611 30.98 24.79 25.89
CA GLY A 611 31.15 24.18 27.21
C GLY A 611 32.57 23.67 27.48
N VAL A 612 33.29 23.20 26.46
CA VAL A 612 34.69 22.74 26.55
C VAL A 612 35.67 23.90 26.63
N LEU A 613 35.50 24.89 25.76
CA LEU A 613 36.48 25.97 25.55
C LEU A 613 36.22 27.20 26.46
N GLY A 614 35.05 27.27 27.09
CA GLY A 614 34.62 28.37 27.94
C GLY A 614 34.29 29.66 27.18
N LEU A 615 34.15 30.76 27.94
CA LEU A 615 33.76 32.07 27.38
C LEU A 615 34.81 32.69 26.44
N GLY A 616 36.04 32.16 26.42
CA GLY A 616 37.09 32.58 25.50
C GLY A 616 36.73 32.43 24.01
N VAL A 617 35.81 31.50 23.68
CA VAL A 617 35.30 31.27 22.32
C VAL A 617 34.67 32.50 21.70
N LEU A 618 34.04 33.37 22.49
CA LEU A 618 33.36 34.58 21.97
C LEU A 618 34.32 35.56 21.28
N LYS A 619 35.62 35.47 21.58
CA LYS A 619 36.68 36.26 20.96
C LYS A 619 37.17 35.68 19.64
N MET A 620 36.82 34.43 19.31
CA MET A 620 37.26 33.75 18.10
C MET A 620 36.42 34.23 16.89
N PRO A 621 37.04 34.74 15.81
CA PRO A 621 36.30 35.09 14.60
C PRO A 621 35.59 33.88 13.96
N SER A 622 36.20 32.70 14.05
CA SER A 622 35.62 31.44 13.54
C SER A 622 34.31 31.07 14.24
N PHE A 623 34.10 31.47 15.49
CA PHE A 623 32.83 31.27 16.19
C PHE A 623 31.68 32.04 15.54
N TRP A 624 31.87 33.32 15.25
CA TRP A 624 30.82 34.12 14.61
C TRP A 624 30.54 33.69 13.18
N LEU A 625 31.56 33.25 12.45
CA LEU A 625 31.40 32.61 11.15
C LEU A 625 30.61 31.29 11.25
N ALA A 626 30.80 30.52 12.33
CA ALA A 626 30.04 29.30 12.60
C ALA A 626 28.57 29.60 12.96
N VAL A 627 28.31 30.64 13.75
CA VAL A 627 26.95 31.09 14.08
C VAL A 627 26.19 31.52 12.81
N ALA A 628 26.83 32.34 11.97
CA ALA A 628 26.28 32.72 10.67
C ALA A 628 26.07 31.48 9.77
N GLY A 629 27.01 30.54 9.79
CA GLY A 629 26.92 29.28 9.07
C GLY A 629 25.72 28.44 9.53
N ILE A 630 25.48 28.29 10.83
CA ILE A 630 24.33 27.56 11.39
C ILE A 630 23.01 28.21 10.99
N ALA A 631 22.92 29.55 11.05
CA ALA A 631 21.72 30.26 10.61
C ALA A 631 21.43 29.98 9.12
N LEU A 632 22.48 30.01 8.28
CA LEU A 632 22.36 29.65 6.86
C LEU A 632 22.01 28.17 6.66
N MET A 633 22.55 27.25 7.47
CA MET A 633 22.19 25.83 7.42
C MET A 633 20.68 25.65 7.61
N GLY A 634 20.10 26.28 8.65
CA GLY A 634 18.67 26.20 8.92
C GLY A 634 17.82 26.73 7.77
N LEU A 635 18.22 27.86 7.18
CA LEU A 635 17.56 28.43 6.01
C LEU A 635 17.63 27.48 4.80
N LEU A 636 18.81 26.96 4.48
CA LEU A 636 19.02 26.09 3.32
C LEU A 636 18.37 24.72 3.48
N ASN A 637 18.43 24.12 4.68
CA ASN A 637 17.76 22.84 4.98
C ASN A 637 16.25 22.94 4.66
N VAL A 638 15.59 24.03 5.08
CA VAL A 638 14.16 24.27 4.83
C VAL A 638 13.90 24.65 3.39
N ALA A 639 14.61 25.65 2.87
CA ALA A 639 14.33 26.25 1.56
C ALA A 639 14.52 25.24 0.42
N VAL A 640 15.60 24.46 0.44
CA VAL A 640 15.88 23.46 -0.60
C VAL A 640 14.86 22.32 -0.56
N SER A 641 14.59 21.79 0.64
CA SER A 641 13.63 20.69 0.80
C SER A 641 12.23 21.10 0.34
N PHE A 642 11.78 22.29 0.75
CA PHE A 642 10.51 22.86 0.32
C PHE A 642 10.48 23.13 -1.19
N ALA A 643 11.52 23.75 -1.76
CA ALA A 643 11.57 24.07 -3.18
C ALA A 643 11.48 22.81 -4.06
N LEU A 644 12.16 21.73 -3.67
CA LEU A 644 12.08 20.45 -4.38
C LEU A 644 10.69 19.82 -4.26
N ALA A 645 10.12 19.78 -3.04
CA ALA A 645 8.79 19.25 -2.79
C ALA A 645 7.71 20.00 -3.59
N PHE A 646 7.76 21.34 -3.54
CA PHE A 646 6.81 22.22 -4.22
C PHE A 646 6.95 22.13 -5.75
N ASN A 647 8.17 22.14 -6.30
CA ASN A 647 8.39 21.99 -7.74
C ASN A 647 7.94 20.64 -8.27
N MET A 648 8.16 19.56 -7.51
CA MET A 648 7.68 18.23 -7.88
C MET A 648 6.14 18.21 -7.92
N ALA A 649 5.49 18.72 -6.88
CA ALA A 649 4.03 18.77 -6.80
C ALA A 649 3.39 19.64 -7.90
N LEU A 650 4.07 20.72 -8.30
CA LEU A 650 3.70 21.54 -9.45
C LEU A 650 3.81 20.80 -10.78
N ARG A 651 4.88 20.00 -10.97
CA ARG A 651 5.10 19.24 -12.21
C ARG A 651 4.18 18.04 -12.35
N SER A 652 3.73 17.44 -11.24
CA SER A 652 2.80 16.32 -11.25
C SER A 652 1.36 16.71 -11.57
N ARG A 653 1.05 18.01 -11.72
CA ARG A 653 -0.29 18.52 -12.03
C ARG A 653 -0.30 19.17 -13.41
N SER A 654 -1.30 18.84 -14.21
CA SER A 654 -1.58 19.46 -15.52
C SER A 654 -2.20 20.85 -15.36
N LEU A 655 -1.57 21.73 -14.59
CA LEU A 655 -2.05 23.10 -14.41
C LEU A 655 -1.76 23.91 -15.70
N ARG A 656 -2.82 24.44 -16.33
CA ARG A 656 -2.71 25.51 -17.35
C ARG A 656 -1.88 26.63 -16.73
N ARG A 657 -0.81 27.07 -17.42
CA ARG A 657 0.21 28.06 -16.98
C ARG A 657 -0.30 29.02 -15.90
N VAL A 658 -0.19 28.61 -14.63
CA VAL A 658 -0.40 29.51 -13.49
C VAL A 658 0.70 30.55 -13.55
N ASP A 659 0.37 31.83 -13.42
CA ASP A 659 1.36 32.91 -13.44
C ASP A 659 2.22 32.87 -12.17
N ARG A 660 3.28 32.05 -12.23
CA ARG A 660 4.25 31.84 -11.15
C ARG A 660 4.86 33.15 -10.66
N ARG A 661 5.01 34.13 -11.57
CA ARG A 661 5.56 35.45 -11.24
C ARG A 661 4.59 36.21 -10.35
N ALA A 662 3.30 36.25 -10.69
CA ALA A 662 2.28 36.92 -9.89
C ALA A 662 2.15 36.35 -8.46
N LEU A 663 2.15 35.02 -8.31
CA LEU A 663 2.11 34.36 -6.99
C LEU A 663 3.35 34.65 -6.15
N SER A 664 4.55 34.51 -6.74
CA SER A 664 5.80 34.81 -6.03
C SER A 664 5.90 36.29 -5.61
N ALA A 665 5.39 37.19 -6.44
CA ALA A 665 5.31 38.62 -6.15
C ALA A 665 4.35 38.91 -5.00
N ALA A 666 3.18 38.25 -4.95
CA ALA A 666 2.21 38.40 -3.87
C ALA A 666 2.76 37.94 -2.51
N VAL A 667 3.43 36.78 -2.46
CA VAL A 667 4.11 36.29 -1.25
C VAL A 667 5.20 37.27 -0.82
N ARG A 668 6.06 37.71 -1.75
CA ARG A 668 7.13 38.68 -1.46
C ARG A 668 6.59 40.01 -0.96
N GLN A 669 5.52 40.52 -1.56
CA GLN A 669 4.90 41.79 -1.17
C GLN A 669 4.32 41.70 0.25
N ARG A 670 3.69 40.58 0.61
CA ARG A 670 3.14 40.35 1.95
C ARG A 670 4.23 40.25 3.01
N ILE A 671 5.34 39.56 2.70
CA ILE A 671 6.53 39.50 3.56
C ILE A 671 7.13 40.89 3.79
N LEU A 672 7.27 41.69 2.74
CA LEU A 672 7.83 43.05 2.83
C LEU A 672 6.91 44.01 3.58
N LYS A 673 5.59 43.90 3.42
CA LYS A 673 4.62 44.75 4.10
C LYS A 673 4.46 44.41 5.59
N ASN A 674 4.52 43.13 5.96
CA ASN A 674 4.31 42.67 7.34
C ASN A 674 5.33 41.61 7.75
N PRO A 675 6.62 41.96 7.94
CA PRO A 675 7.66 41.00 8.28
C PRO A 675 7.40 40.29 9.63
N TRP A 676 6.77 40.97 10.58
CA TRP A 676 6.40 40.40 11.88
C TRP A 676 5.37 39.26 11.80
N SER A 677 4.58 39.18 10.71
CA SER A 677 3.62 38.09 10.50
C SER A 677 4.28 36.72 10.32
N LEU A 678 5.57 36.70 9.96
CA LEU A 678 6.39 35.49 9.81
C LEU A 678 6.82 34.89 11.15
N ILE A 679 6.79 35.67 12.23
CA ILE A 679 7.28 35.24 13.55
C ILE A 679 6.12 35.20 14.55
N VAL A 680 5.24 36.19 14.51
CA VAL A 680 4.15 36.36 15.49
C VAL A 680 2.80 35.96 14.87
N PRO A 681 2.03 35.04 15.48
CA PRO A 681 0.71 34.68 14.99
C PRO A 681 -0.31 35.83 15.18
N PRO A 682 -1.27 35.99 14.25
CA PRO A 682 -2.40 36.90 14.45
C PRO A 682 -3.22 36.48 15.69
N ARG A 683 -3.94 37.43 16.28
CA ARG A 683 -4.95 37.09 17.30
C ARG A 683 -6.05 36.28 16.61
N ALA A 684 -6.57 35.24 17.26
CA ALA A 684 -7.61 34.38 16.69
C ALA A 684 -8.77 35.24 16.15
N PRO A 685 -9.39 34.90 15.02
CA PRO A 685 -10.63 35.55 14.62
C PRO A 685 -11.64 35.33 15.75
N GLU A 686 -12.24 36.42 16.25
CA GLU A 686 -13.45 36.31 17.06
C GLU A 686 -14.42 35.42 16.29
N THR A 687 -14.86 34.36 16.95
CA THR A 687 -15.79 33.40 16.40
C THR A 687 -17.03 34.19 15.96
N ALA A 688 -17.21 34.36 14.65
CA ALA A 688 -18.44 34.94 14.14
C ALA A 688 -19.59 34.09 14.69
N ALA A 689 -20.49 34.74 15.43
CA ALA A 689 -21.68 34.11 15.98
C ALA A 689 -22.39 33.31 14.86
N PRO A 690 -22.95 32.12 15.17
CA PRO A 690 -23.67 31.35 14.17
C PRO A 690 -24.78 32.23 13.60
N VAL A 691 -24.69 32.53 12.30
CA VAL A 691 -25.77 33.17 11.55
C VAL A 691 -26.96 32.23 11.68
N GLY A 692 -27.99 32.66 12.40
CA GLY A 692 -29.20 31.90 12.59
C GLY A 692 -29.78 31.50 11.24
N GLU A 693 -30.08 30.22 11.10
CA GLU A 693 -30.91 29.70 10.01
C GLU A 693 -32.26 30.43 10.07
N GLY A 694 -32.40 31.43 9.21
CA GLY A 694 -33.69 31.98 8.85
C GLY A 694 -34.46 30.92 8.08
N ARG A 695 -35.54 30.42 8.69
CA ARG A 695 -36.63 29.71 8.01
C ARG A 695 -37.03 30.48 6.74
N VAL A 696 -36.94 29.85 5.57
CA VAL A 696 -38.02 29.56 4.62
C VAL A 696 -37.60 28.36 3.78
#